data_AF-A0A938D743-F1
#
_entry.id   AF-A0A938D743-F1
#
_cell.length_a   1.000
_cell.length_b   1.000
_cell.length_c   1.000
_cell.angle_alpha   90.00
_cell.angle_beta   90.00
_cell.angle_gamma   90.00
#
_symmetry.space_group_name_H-M   'P 1'
#
loop_
_entity.id
_entity.type
_entity.pdbx_description
1 polymer ?
#
loop_
_entity_poly.entity_id
_entity_poly.type
_entity_poly.pdbx_seq_one_letter_code
_entity_poly.pdbx_strand_id
1 'polypeptide(L)'
;AGEGLARLRRGIAGKGIDLARAGGVRVFAPGTAPGARAEFTALDDSWLILAAPGLPMAPEAQDTATPLTLHLHRARPREMGKFDLPDPLADPVLDLRVKSATAESYFVKAGDYIQIIDVEGRQCTDFQCFDARKLDKGIQHALDVTTSRTLMGHAYSMPGLHSKYYDQDWVPLVEVVQDTVGRHDAFAMACASKYYDDIGYPGHVNCSDNFNGALAKDGVDARPGWMAINLFFNTNIDAHGVLISDEPWSRPGDYVLFRALTDIVCVNSACPDDTSPANGWYLSDIHVRIYSGAEKFSRSIAYRPTPESEPKMTKETAFHAPITAKTRHMVEYKGYWLPQVYSQNGAIEEYWACREKAVVLDLSPLRKFEVTGPDAEALMQWCLTRDMKKLSVGQVVYSAMCYEHGGMIDDGTAFRLGKDNFRWIGGDDYSGIWLREQAEKLGLKVMVRSSTDQMHNLAIQGPNSREIMKRMIWTAPHQPTIEELGWFRLTVGRLGGPTGAPVVVSRTGYTGELGFEIFCHPKDGKAVYDAVWANGGDLGLKPMGLAALDMVRIEAGLIFAGYDFSDQTDPFEAGIGFTVPLKTKTDDFIGREALIRRKENPLHKFVGLEIDSNVDVGHGDCLHVGRAQVGVVTSSMRSPLLGKNIALARVDVAHAAVGTALEVGKLDGQQKRLPAVIVPLSHYDPKKTCPQS
;
A
#
# COMPACT_ATOMS: atom_id res chain seq x y z
N ALA A 1 -16.65 9.32 -15.61
CA ALA A 1 -15.38 9.55 -16.33
C ALA A 1 -14.42 10.21 -15.34
N GLY A 2 -13.20 9.70 -15.18
CA GLY A 2 -12.26 10.21 -14.18
C GLY A 2 -11.82 11.66 -14.45
N GLU A 3 -11.41 12.37 -13.40
CA GLU A 3 -10.91 13.76 -13.43
C GLU A 3 -9.88 14.01 -14.55
N GLY A 4 -8.99 13.06 -14.81
CA GLY A 4 -7.95 13.18 -15.83
C GLY A 4 -8.47 13.37 -17.27
N LEU A 5 -9.56 12.69 -17.64
CA LEU A 5 -10.16 12.83 -18.98
C LEU A 5 -10.87 14.19 -19.14
N ALA A 6 -11.46 14.70 -18.05
CA ALA A 6 -12.05 16.04 -18.05
C ALA A 6 -10.98 17.13 -18.20
N ARG A 7 -9.86 16.99 -17.47
CA ARG A 7 -8.69 17.89 -17.61
C ARG A 7 -8.09 17.84 -19.02
N LEU A 8 -7.87 16.66 -19.58
CA LEU A 8 -7.39 16.50 -20.96
C LEU A 8 -8.34 17.18 -21.95
N ARG A 9 -9.65 16.93 -21.82
CA ARG A 9 -10.67 17.53 -22.68
C ARG A 9 -10.67 19.05 -22.60
N ARG A 10 -10.58 19.63 -21.39
CA ARG A 10 -10.44 21.08 -21.20
C ARG A 10 -9.16 21.61 -21.83
N GLY A 11 -8.03 20.92 -21.67
CA GLY A 11 -6.76 21.30 -22.27
C GLY A 11 -6.76 21.28 -23.80
N ILE A 12 -7.40 20.27 -24.41
CA ILE A 12 -7.60 20.16 -25.86
C ILE A 12 -8.51 21.29 -26.36
N ALA A 13 -9.64 21.51 -25.68
CA ALA A 13 -10.60 22.56 -26.03
C ALA A 13 -9.99 23.97 -25.90
N GLY A 14 -9.28 24.25 -24.81
CA GLY A 14 -8.62 25.53 -24.56
C GLY A 14 -7.51 25.84 -25.57
N LYS A 15 -6.95 24.81 -26.23
CA LYS A 15 -5.96 24.95 -27.30
C LYS A 15 -6.57 24.93 -28.71
N GLY A 16 -7.89 24.86 -28.83
CA GLY A 16 -8.58 24.83 -30.13
C GLY A 16 -8.32 23.57 -30.96
N ILE A 17 -7.89 22.47 -30.33
CA ILE A 17 -7.56 21.22 -31.05
C ILE A 17 -8.84 20.41 -31.30
N ASP A 18 -9.16 20.17 -32.57
CA ASP A 18 -10.27 19.27 -32.96
C ASP A 18 -9.76 17.85 -33.24
N LEU A 19 -9.97 16.95 -32.27
CA LEU A 19 -9.59 15.54 -32.39
C LEU A 19 -10.30 14.80 -33.53
N ALA A 20 -11.49 15.24 -33.96
CA ALA A 20 -12.21 14.59 -35.05
C ALA A 20 -11.54 14.84 -36.42
N ARG A 21 -10.69 15.86 -36.50
CA ARG A 21 -9.96 16.25 -37.72
C ARG A 21 -8.45 16.05 -37.61
N ALA A 22 -7.95 15.66 -36.44
CA ALA A 22 -6.53 15.39 -36.22
C ALA A 22 -6.10 14.08 -36.90
N GLY A 23 -4.98 14.12 -37.63
CA GLY A 23 -4.31 12.90 -38.10
C GLY A 23 -3.64 12.15 -36.95
N GLY A 24 -3.58 10.82 -37.04
CA GLY A 24 -2.93 9.98 -36.03
C GLY A 24 -1.96 8.98 -36.67
N VAL A 25 -0.83 8.75 -36.01
CA VAL A 25 0.16 7.72 -36.39
C VAL A 25 0.05 6.57 -35.41
N ARG A 26 -0.19 5.35 -35.90
CA ARG A 26 -0.13 4.15 -35.07
C ARG A 26 1.32 3.70 -34.96
N VAL A 27 1.87 3.82 -33.75
CA VAL A 27 3.28 3.48 -33.47
C VAL A 27 3.46 1.99 -33.19
N PHE A 28 2.65 1.45 -32.27
CA PHE A 28 2.74 0.05 -31.84
C PHE A 28 1.46 -0.71 -32.16
N ALA A 29 1.62 -1.95 -32.63
CA ALA A 29 0.54 -2.91 -32.86
C ALA A 29 0.43 -3.90 -31.67
N PRO A 30 -0.68 -4.64 -31.52
CA PRO A 30 -0.87 -5.58 -30.41
C PRO A 30 0.25 -6.64 -30.23
N GLY A 31 0.95 -7.00 -31.31
CA GLY A 31 2.07 -7.95 -31.30
C GLY A 31 3.46 -7.34 -31.09
N THR A 32 3.54 -6.05 -30.75
CA THR A 32 4.83 -5.38 -30.51
C THR A 32 5.52 -5.98 -29.29
N ALA A 33 6.81 -6.30 -29.42
CA ALA A 33 7.61 -6.83 -28.31
C ALA A 33 7.75 -5.81 -27.16
N PRO A 34 7.86 -6.28 -25.89
CA PRO A 34 8.17 -5.41 -24.76
C PRO A 34 9.48 -4.65 -25.01
N GLY A 35 9.53 -3.40 -24.57
CA GLY A 35 10.74 -2.57 -24.71
C GLY A 35 10.98 -2.01 -26.12
N ALA A 36 10.12 -2.31 -27.10
CA ALA A 36 10.18 -1.66 -28.42
C ALA A 36 10.07 -0.13 -28.29
N ARG A 37 10.86 0.57 -29.11
CA ARG A 37 10.95 2.03 -29.09
C ARG A 37 10.66 2.59 -30.47
N ALA A 38 10.07 3.78 -30.50
CA ALA A 38 9.95 4.59 -31.70
C ALA A 38 10.32 6.03 -31.31
N GLU A 39 11.15 6.64 -32.13
CA GLU A 39 11.67 7.99 -31.90
C GLU A 39 11.11 8.92 -32.98
N PHE A 40 10.66 10.10 -32.54
CA PHE A 40 10.11 11.13 -33.40
C PHE A 40 10.78 12.46 -33.07
N THR A 41 11.16 13.21 -34.10
CA THR A 41 11.67 14.58 -33.94
C THR A 41 10.60 15.55 -34.43
N ALA A 42 10.17 16.47 -33.57
CA ALA A 42 9.28 17.55 -33.98
C ALA A 42 10.05 18.51 -34.90
N LEU A 43 9.54 18.72 -36.12
CA LEU A 43 10.14 19.62 -37.11
C LEU A 43 9.65 21.07 -36.96
N ASP A 44 8.48 21.26 -36.36
CA ASP A 44 7.81 22.54 -36.10
C ASP A 44 7.18 22.54 -34.70
N ASP A 45 6.86 23.73 -34.18
CA ASP A 45 6.11 23.89 -32.93
C ASP A 45 4.78 23.15 -33.00
N SER A 46 4.63 22.12 -32.17
CA SER A 46 3.54 21.15 -32.27
C SER A 46 2.99 20.74 -30.91
N TRP A 47 1.70 20.41 -30.85
CA TRP A 47 1.10 19.72 -29.72
C TRP A 47 1.12 18.22 -29.95
N LEU A 48 1.79 17.48 -29.06
CA LEU A 48 1.81 16.02 -29.10
C LEU A 48 0.67 15.46 -28.23
N ILE A 49 -0.21 14.66 -28.83
CA ILE A 49 -1.22 13.88 -28.12
C ILE A 49 -0.89 12.40 -28.32
N LEU A 50 -0.63 11.70 -27.23
CA LEU A 50 -0.39 10.27 -27.22
C LEU A 50 -1.59 9.55 -26.62
N ALA A 51 -2.04 8.50 -27.30
CA ALA A 51 -3.12 7.66 -26.83
C ALA A 51 -2.65 6.19 -26.83
N ALA A 52 -2.82 5.52 -25.70
CA ALA A 52 -2.66 4.08 -25.55
C ALA A 52 -4.02 3.48 -25.13
N PRO A 53 -5.03 3.48 -26.02
CA PRO A 53 -6.35 3.01 -25.66
C PRO A 53 -6.30 1.51 -25.36
N GLY A 54 -6.55 1.14 -24.10
CA GLY A 54 -6.80 -0.23 -23.71
C GLY A 54 -8.30 -0.55 -23.83
N LEU A 55 -8.62 -1.71 -24.38
CA LEU A 55 -9.98 -2.26 -24.28
C LEU A 55 -10.17 -2.88 -22.89
N PRO A 56 -11.39 -2.89 -22.33
CA PRO A 56 -11.69 -3.65 -21.12
C PRO A 56 -11.27 -5.11 -21.31
N MET A 57 -10.37 -5.59 -20.45
CA MET A 57 -9.93 -6.97 -20.50
C MET A 57 -11.03 -7.88 -19.93
N ALA A 58 -11.42 -8.92 -20.66
CA ALA A 58 -12.27 -9.97 -20.08
C ALA A 58 -11.44 -10.78 -19.06
N PRO A 59 -11.99 -11.17 -17.89
CA PRO A 59 -11.23 -11.84 -16.84
C PRO A 59 -10.43 -13.08 -17.28
N GLU A 60 -10.91 -13.77 -18.30
CA GLU A 60 -10.32 -14.96 -18.91
C GLU A 60 -9.28 -14.66 -20.00
N ALA A 61 -9.33 -13.48 -20.64
CA ALA A 61 -8.61 -13.20 -21.89
C ALA A 61 -7.12 -12.85 -21.70
N GLN A 62 -6.76 -12.24 -20.57
CA GLN A 62 -5.36 -12.03 -20.15
C GLN A 62 -4.52 -11.16 -21.10
N ASP A 63 -5.19 -10.32 -21.88
CA ASP A 63 -4.64 -9.44 -22.91
C ASP A 63 -4.68 -7.97 -22.48
N THR A 64 -4.36 -7.69 -21.21
CA THR A 64 -4.34 -6.32 -20.65
C THR A 64 -3.38 -5.40 -21.40
N ALA A 65 -3.73 -4.11 -21.48
CA ALA A 65 -2.86 -3.09 -22.05
C ALA A 65 -1.60 -2.88 -21.17
N THR A 66 -0.48 -2.57 -21.80
CA THR A 66 0.79 -2.26 -21.11
C THR A 66 1.02 -0.75 -21.08
N PRO A 67 1.67 -0.20 -20.04
CA PRO A 67 2.03 1.20 -20.01
C PRO A 67 3.00 1.54 -21.15
N LEU A 68 2.89 2.76 -21.66
CA LEU A 68 3.90 3.35 -22.54
C LEU A 68 4.71 4.37 -21.75
N THR A 69 6.03 4.35 -21.91
CA THR A 69 6.91 5.40 -21.40
C THR A 69 7.21 6.38 -22.52
N LEU A 70 7.01 7.67 -22.24
CA LEU A 70 7.36 8.76 -23.16
C LEU A 70 8.60 9.49 -22.61
N HIS A 71 9.64 9.56 -23.43
CA HIS A 71 10.80 10.41 -23.19
C HIS A 71 10.74 11.63 -24.12
N LEU A 72 10.71 12.83 -23.55
CA LEU A 72 10.68 14.09 -24.31
C LEU A 72 12.04 14.78 -24.22
N HIS A 73 12.75 14.85 -25.33
CA HIS A 73 13.99 15.62 -25.46
C HIS A 73 13.69 16.93 -26.20
N ARG A 74 13.86 18.08 -25.54
CA ARG A 74 13.61 19.39 -26.15
C ARG A 74 14.79 19.79 -27.05
N ALA A 75 14.52 20.14 -28.31
CA ALA A 75 15.53 20.55 -29.30
C ALA A 75 16.32 21.80 -28.88
N ARG A 76 15.65 22.72 -28.16
CA ARG A 76 16.30 23.75 -27.36
C ARG A 76 16.06 23.37 -25.90
N PRO A 77 17.04 22.80 -25.20
CA PRO A 77 16.95 22.66 -23.76
C PRO A 77 16.60 24.04 -23.21
N ARG A 78 15.46 24.17 -22.54
CA ARG A 78 15.25 25.33 -21.69
C ARG A 78 16.40 25.25 -20.69
N GLU A 79 17.14 26.34 -20.46
CA GLU A 79 17.93 26.44 -19.23
C GLU A 79 16.92 26.34 -18.10
N MET A 80 16.66 25.11 -17.64
CA MET A 80 15.84 24.86 -16.49
C MET A 80 16.61 25.44 -15.33
N GLY A 81 16.22 26.64 -14.90
CA GLY A 81 16.35 26.98 -13.50
C GLY A 81 15.83 25.79 -12.69
N LYS A 82 16.55 25.47 -11.61
CA LYS A 82 16.27 24.39 -10.67
C LYS A 82 14.77 24.03 -10.62
N PHE A 83 14.45 22.82 -11.09
CA PHE A 83 13.12 22.16 -11.15
C PHE A 83 11.88 23.05 -11.38
N ASP A 84 11.26 22.94 -12.58
CA ASP A 84 9.94 23.54 -12.87
C ASP A 84 8.86 22.93 -11.95
N LEU A 85 8.00 23.78 -11.37
CA LEU A 85 6.88 23.32 -10.52
C LEU A 85 5.93 22.39 -11.30
N PRO A 86 5.31 21.39 -10.62
CA PRO A 86 4.26 20.60 -11.23
C PRO A 86 3.08 21.48 -11.65
N ASP A 87 2.37 21.06 -12.70
CA ASP A 87 1.11 21.68 -13.10
C ASP A 87 0.16 21.76 -11.90
N PRO A 88 -0.59 22.87 -11.73
CA PRO A 88 -1.62 22.97 -10.70
C PRO A 88 -2.64 21.83 -10.75
N LEU A 89 -3.12 21.40 -9.58
CA LEU A 89 -4.17 20.38 -9.47
C LEU A 89 -5.51 20.88 -10.05
N ALA A 90 -5.78 22.17 -9.87
CA ALA A 90 -6.87 22.94 -10.46
C ALA A 90 -6.40 24.40 -10.67
N ASP A 91 -7.27 25.30 -11.13
CA ASP A 91 -6.91 26.72 -11.23
C ASP A 91 -6.74 27.32 -9.81
N PRO A 92 -5.53 27.82 -9.45
CA PRO A 92 -5.29 28.33 -8.11
C PRO A 92 -5.96 29.68 -7.86
N VAL A 93 -6.53 29.85 -6.68
CA VAL A 93 -7.01 31.14 -6.14
C VAL A 93 -5.84 32.00 -5.66
N LEU A 94 -4.80 31.35 -5.12
CA LEU A 94 -3.52 31.94 -4.76
C LEU A 94 -2.41 31.03 -5.24
N ASP A 95 -1.35 31.62 -5.78
CA ASP A 95 -0.13 30.94 -6.22
C ASP A 95 1.06 31.76 -5.70
N LEU A 96 1.72 31.24 -4.66
CA LEU A 96 2.65 31.98 -3.80
C LEU A 96 3.98 31.22 -3.67
N ARG A 97 5.09 31.93 -3.86
CA ARG A 97 6.44 31.41 -3.64
C ARG A 97 6.99 31.92 -2.30
N VAL A 98 7.31 31.00 -1.38
CA VAL A 98 8.05 31.31 -0.16
C VAL A 98 9.54 31.12 -0.46
N LYS A 99 10.30 32.21 -0.39
CA LYS A 99 11.73 32.17 -0.70
C LYS A 99 12.51 31.42 0.37
N SER A 100 13.59 30.75 -0.03
CA SER A 100 14.51 30.07 0.87
C SER A 100 14.87 30.97 2.06
N ALA A 101 14.83 30.43 3.27
CA ALA A 101 15.13 31.15 4.51
C ALA A 101 14.18 32.34 4.82
N THR A 102 12.99 32.42 4.22
CA THR A 102 11.96 33.41 4.57
C THR A 102 10.63 32.73 4.93
N ALA A 103 9.65 33.52 5.38
CA ALA A 103 8.29 33.07 5.58
C ALA A 103 7.27 34.02 4.96
N GLU A 104 6.10 33.48 4.61
CA GLU A 104 4.95 34.25 4.13
C GLU A 104 3.68 33.77 4.84
N SER A 105 2.86 34.72 5.29
CA SER A 105 1.52 34.45 5.81
C SER A 105 0.43 34.84 4.82
N TYR A 106 -0.67 34.09 4.86
CA TYR A 106 -1.79 34.18 3.92
C TYR A 106 -3.09 33.66 4.54
N PHE A 107 -4.22 34.13 4.01
CA PHE A 107 -5.56 33.75 4.47
C PHE A 107 -6.18 32.64 3.61
N VAL A 108 -6.91 31.73 4.25
CA VAL A 108 -7.61 30.61 3.59
C VAL A 108 -9.03 30.51 4.14
N LYS A 109 -10.03 30.42 3.25
CA LYS A 109 -11.43 30.27 3.65
C LYS A 109 -11.73 28.84 4.09
N ALA A 110 -12.68 28.68 5.00
CA ALA A 110 -13.18 27.36 5.35
C ALA A 110 -13.65 26.58 4.10
N GLY A 111 -13.15 25.36 3.95
CA GLY A 111 -13.47 24.47 2.83
C GLY A 111 -12.52 24.56 1.64
N ASP A 112 -11.71 25.62 1.51
CA ASP A 112 -10.66 25.73 0.50
C ASP A 112 -9.47 24.80 0.83
N TYR A 113 -8.66 24.50 -0.18
CA TYR A 113 -7.51 23.61 -0.05
C TYR A 113 -6.19 24.38 -0.08
N ILE A 114 -5.18 23.86 0.62
CA ILE A 114 -3.83 24.41 0.68
C ILE A 114 -2.87 23.33 0.20
N GLN A 115 -2.21 23.54 -0.94
CA GLN A 115 -1.15 22.68 -1.43
C GLN A 115 0.20 23.31 -1.07
N ILE A 116 1.00 22.63 -0.27
CA ILE A 116 2.36 23.03 0.09
C ILE A 116 3.32 22.09 -0.60
N ILE A 117 4.19 22.63 -1.45
CA ILE A 117 5.00 21.90 -2.44
C ILE A 117 6.48 22.15 -2.15
N ASP A 118 7.25 21.06 -2.06
CA ASP A 118 8.70 21.07 -2.15
C ASP A 118 9.11 21.22 -3.62
N VAL A 119 9.91 22.24 -3.89
CA VAL A 119 10.17 22.72 -5.25
C VAL A 119 11.29 21.93 -5.91
N GLU A 120 12.39 21.78 -5.18
CA GLU A 120 13.61 21.15 -5.67
C GLU A 120 13.86 19.79 -5.02
N GLY A 121 12.97 19.35 -4.14
CA GLY A 121 13.16 18.16 -3.33
C GLY A 121 14.07 18.47 -2.14
N ARG A 122 13.91 17.67 -1.09
CA ARG A 122 14.63 17.77 0.16
C ARG A 122 14.51 19.09 0.92
N GLN A 123 13.71 20.06 0.46
CA GLN A 123 13.48 21.29 1.20
C GLN A 123 12.32 21.10 2.16
N CYS A 124 12.56 21.36 3.42
CA CYS A 124 11.55 21.31 4.45
C CYS A 124 10.84 22.64 4.67
N THR A 125 9.66 22.57 5.28
CA THR A 125 8.91 23.77 5.65
C THR A 125 8.18 23.60 6.96
N ASP A 126 8.29 24.62 7.81
CA ASP A 126 7.46 24.73 9.00
C ASP A 126 6.14 25.40 8.60
N PHE A 127 5.03 24.78 8.99
CA PHE A 127 3.67 25.27 8.75
C PHE A 127 2.93 25.50 10.07
N GLN A 128 2.23 26.63 10.16
CA GLN A 128 1.42 27.00 11.32
C GLN A 128 0.16 27.74 10.86
N CYS A 129 -0.95 27.60 11.59
CA CYS A 129 -2.18 28.33 11.30
C CYS A 129 -3.03 28.62 12.53
N PHE A 130 -3.95 29.57 12.39
CA PHE A 130 -4.83 30.08 13.44
C PHE A 130 -6.25 30.14 12.91
N ASP A 131 -7.25 29.90 13.77
CA ASP A 131 -8.62 30.28 13.46
C ASP A 131 -8.70 31.82 13.35
N ALA A 132 -9.07 32.31 12.18
CA ALA A 132 -9.09 33.74 11.87
C ALA A 132 -10.05 34.52 12.78
N ARG A 133 -11.19 33.91 13.17
CA ARG A 133 -12.18 34.56 14.04
C ARG A 133 -11.73 34.62 15.49
N LYS A 134 -10.88 33.67 15.92
CA LYS A 134 -10.20 33.76 17.21
C LYS A 134 -9.16 34.87 17.17
N LEU A 135 -8.38 34.95 16.10
CA LEU A 135 -7.36 35.98 15.93
C LEU A 135 -7.96 37.40 15.91
N ASP A 136 -9.10 37.60 15.21
CA ASP A 136 -9.86 38.87 15.23
C ASP A 136 -10.31 39.31 16.63
N LYS A 137 -10.44 38.35 17.57
CA LYS A 137 -10.82 38.58 18.97
C LYS A 137 -9.60 38.68 19.89
N GLY A 138 -8.39 38.68 19.36
CA GLY A 138 -7.14 38.66 20.13
C GLY A 138 -6.81 37.32 20.77
N ILE A 139 -7.48 36.23 20.37
CA ILE A 139 -7.20 34.87 20.86
C ILE A 139 -6.24 34.20 19.87
N GLN A 140 -4.96 34.12 20.24
CA GLN A 140 -3.89 33.61 19.37
C GLN A 140 -3.58 32.12 19.63
N HIS A 141 -4.62 31.30 19.81
CA HIS A 141 -4.48 29.85 19.91
C HIS A 141 -4.13 29.29 18.53
N ALA A 142 -2.87 28.93 18.35
CA ALA A 142 -2.33 28.38 17.12
C ALA A 142 -2.63 26.88 17.03
N LEU A 143 -2.39 26.29 15.85
CA LEU A 143 -2.30 24.84 15.68
C LEU A 143 -1.30 24.27 16.69
N ASP A 144 -1.77 23.32 17.47
CA ASP A 144 -1.03 22.66 18.52
C ASP A 144 -0.84 21.18 18.18
N VAL A 145 0.40 20.84 17.82
CA VAL A 145 0.73 19.47 17.45
C VAL A 145 0.68 18.53 18.65
N THR A 146 0.80 19.02 19.89
CA THR A 146 0.67 18.18 21.09
C THR A 146 -0.79 17.76 21.32
N THR A 147 -1.74 18.68 21.18
CA THR A 147 -3.18 18.36 21.16
C THR A 147 -3.48 17.39 20.03
N SER A 148 -2.93 17.64 18.83
CA SER A 148 -3.15 16.78 17.67
C SER A 148 -2.65 15.36 17.90
N ARG A 149 -1.41 15.18 18.40
CA ARG A 149 -0.86 13.85 18.76
C ARG A 149 -1.68 13.17 19.86
N THR A 150 -2.12 13.94 20.87
CA THR A 150 -2.95 13.43 21.98
C THR A 150 -4.29 12.89 21.48
N LEU A 151 -4.94 13.61 20.57
CA LEU A 151 -6.23 13.23 20.02
C LEU A 151 -6.14 12.12 18.97
N MET A 152 -5.11 12.14 18.13
CA MET A 152 -4.97 11.21 17.02
C MET A 152 -4.25 9.92 17.41
N GLY A 153 -3.45 9.92 18.47
CA GLY A 153 -2.62 8.77 18.84
C GLY A 153 -1.53 8.46 17.81
N HIS A 154 -1.18 9.44 16.97
CA HIS A 154 -0.19 9.31 15.90
C HIS A 154 0.79 10.49 15.96
N ALA A 155 2.04 10.30 15.51
CA ALA A 155 3.09 11.32 15.59
C ALA A 155 2.75 12.60 14.80
N TYR A 156 2.05 12.45 13.68
CA TYR A 156 1.56 13.50 12.79
C TYR A 156 0.31 13.02 12.05
N SER A 157 -0.56 13.92 11.59
CA SER A 157 -1.81 13.52 10.94
C SER A 157 -1.58 13.11 9.47
N MET A 158 -2.32 12.11 8.99
CA MET A 158 -2.21 11.55 7.64
C MET A 158 -3.59 11.39 6.98
N PRO A 159 -3.70 11.36 5.64
CA PRO A 159 -4.98 11.12 4.97
C PRO A 159 -5.67 9.85 5.48
N GLY A 160 -6.94 9.96 5.88
CA GLY A 160 -7.70 8.83 6.44
C GLY A 160 -8.47 9.22 7.71
N LEU A 161 -8.48 8.32 8.70
CA LEU A 161 -9.22 8.51 9.96
C LEU A 161 -8.55 9.55 10.88
N HIS A 162 -7.21 9.56 10.89
CA HIS A 162 -6.39 10.43 11.74
C HIS A 162 -5.82 11.62 10.95
N SER A 163 -6.70 12.33 10.25
CA SER A 163 -6.33 13.32 9.23
C SER A 163 -6.32 14.76 9.71
N LYS A 164 -6.61 15.06 10.98
CA LYS A 164 -6.85 16.45 11.41
C LYS A 164 -5.76 16.98 12.32
N TYR A 165 -5.50 18.27 12.22
CA TYR A 165 -4.73 19.02 13.20
C TYR A 165 -5.63 19.98 13.97
N TYR A 166 -5.30 20.20 15.23
CA TYR A 166 -6.14 20.88 16.22
C TYR A 166 -5.39 22.03 16.87
N ASP A 167 -6.11 23.01 17.39
CA ASP A 167 -5.54 24.06 18.26
C ASP A 167 -5.56 23.66 19.75
N GLN A 168 -5.18 24.60 20.62
CA GLN A 168 -5.13 24.43 22.08
C GLN A 168 -6.51 24.23 22.73
N ASP A 169 -7.60 24.62 22.04
CA ASP A 169 -8.98 24.39 22.47
C ASP A 169 -9.59 23.14 21.84
N TRP A 170 -8.75 22.30 21.20
CA TRP A 170 -9.17 21.03 20.60
C TRP A 170 -10.11 21.24 19.40
N VAL A 171 -10.07 22.43 18.78
CA VAL A 171 -10.82 22.76 17.57
C VAL A 171 -10.01 22.34 16.35
N PRO A 172 -10.58 21.58 15.41
CA PRO A 172 -9.86 21.15 14.21
C PRO A 172 -9.71 22.31 13.22
N LEU A 173 -8.48 22.57 12.77
CA LEU A 173 -8.14 23.67 11.87
C LEU A 173 -7.99 23.23 10.41
N VAL A 174 -7.25 22.14 10.19
CA VAL A 174 -6.98 21.59 8.85
C VAL A 174 -7.13 20.07 8.82
N GLU A 175 -7.53 19.53 7.67
CA GLU A 175 -7.56 18.10 7.36
C GLU A 175 -6.54 17.77 6.26
N VAL A 176 -5.70 16.75 6.45
CA VAL A 176 -4.80 16.22 5.43
C VAL A 176 -5.62 15.42 4.42
N VAL A 177 -5.63 15.88 3.18
CA VAL A 177 -6.36 15.28 2.07
C VAL A 177 -5.42 14.43 1.22
N GLN A 178 -4.27 14.98 0.84
CA GLN A 178 -3.25 14.25 0.09
C GLN A 178 -1.88 14.42 0.72
N ASP A 179 -1.07 13.37 0.67
CA ASP A 179 0.31 13.40 1.11
C ASP A 179 1.14 12.55 0.15
N THR A 180 2.15 13.16 -0.46
CA THR A 180 3.03 12.49 -1.42
C THR A 180 4.39 12.08 -0.86
N VAL A 181 4.66 12.44 0.40
CA VAL A 181 5.95 12.21 1.07
C VAL A 181 5.80 11.12 2.14
N GLY A 182 4.75 11.20 2.97
CA GLY A 182 4.47 10.21 4.03
C GLY A 182 5.41 10.30 5.23
N ARG A 183 6.34 11.26 5.24
CA ARG A 183 7.35 11.47 6.29
C ARG A 183 7.40 12.95 6.65
N HIS A 184 7.01 13.23 7.88
CA HIS A 184 6.94 14.58 8.46
C HIS A 184 7.31 14.52 9.94
N ASP A 185 7.48 15.69 10.53
CA ASP A 185 7.61 15.86 11.97
C ASP A 185 6.50 16.79 12.47
N ALA A 186 5.90 16.40 13.59
CA ALA A 186 4.97 17.23 14.31
C ALA A 186 5.18 17.04 15.81
N PHE A 187 6.42 16.94 16.29
CA PHE A 187 6.80 16.85 17.70
C PHE A 187 7.95 17.81 18.05
N ALA A 188 8.83 18.18 17.11
CA ALA A 188 9.82 19.24 17.33
C ALA A 188 9.23 20.64 17.09
N MET A 189 9.88 21.65 17.65
CA MET A 189 9.58 23.06 17.38
C MET A 189 10.16 23.47 16.03
N ALA A 190 9.60 24.52 15.42
CA ALA A 190 10.30 25.27 14.40
C ALA A 190 11.63 25.79 14.96
N CYS A 191 12.70 25.78 14.16
CA CYS A 191 14.02 26.22 14.62
C CYS A 191 13.96 27.68 15.12
N ALA A 192 14.81 28.01 16.10
CA ALA A 192 14.82 29.29 16.80
C ALA A 192 16.25 29.79 17.03
N SER A 193 16.43 31.08 17.29
CA SER A 193 17.73 31.69 17.59
C SER A 193 18.50 30.94 18.68
N LYS A 194 17.83 30.61 19.80
CA LYS A 194 18.43 29.83 20.89
C LYS A 194 19.02 28.49 20.43
N TYR A 195 18.33 27.77 19.53
CA TYR A 195 18.83 26.48 19.03
C TYR A 195 20.19 26.66 18.36
N TYR A 196 20.30 27.62 17.43
CA TYR A 196 21.54 27.90 16.71
C TYR A 196 22.63 28.50 17.60
N ASP A 197 22.27 29.41 18.51
CA ASP A 197 23.21 29.98 19.48
C ASP A 197 23.90 28.88 20.31
N ASP A 198 23.12 27.91 20.81
CA ASP A 198 23.61 26.82 21.67
C ASP A 198 24.53 25.85 20.90
N ILE A 199 24.31 25.65 19.59
CA ILE A 199 25.14 24.78 18.74
C ILE A 199 26.30 25.52 18.05
N GLY A 200 26.48 26.82 18.35
CA GLY A 200 27.65 27.60 17.92
C GLY A 200 27.47 28.42 16.63
N TYR A 201 26.23 28.66 16.19
CA TYR A 201 25.89 29.47 15.01
C TYR A 201 25.07 30.72 15.39
N PRO A 202 25.61 31.65 16.20
CA PRO A 202 24.85 32.80 16.64
C PRO A 202 24.45 33.73 15.49
N GLY A 203 23.20 34.21 15.52
CA GLY A 203 22.64 35.07 14.47
C GLY A 203 22.19 34.36 13.20
N HIS A 204 22.19 33.02 13.18
CA HIS A 204 21.65 32.23 12.09
C HIS A 204 20.15 32.50 11.87
N VAL A 205 19.73 32.58 10.60
CA VAL A 205 18.32 32.75 10.23
C VAL A 205 17.51 31.54 10.73
N ASN A 206 16.30 31.75 11.22
CA ASN A 206 15.50 30.66 11.78
C ASN A 206 14.01 30.84 11.50
N CYS A 207 13.27 29.73 11.49
CA CYS A 207 11.85 29.73 11.16
C CYS A 207 11.00 30.48 12.18
N SER A 208 11.36 30.47 13.46
CA SER A 208 10.60 31.16 14.50
C SER A 208 10.62 32.68 14.32
N ASP A 209 11.77 33.25 14.02
CA ASP A 209 11.91 34.68 13.71
C ASP A 209 11.25 35.03 12.37
N ASN A 210 11.36 34.15 11.37
CA ASN A 210 10.65 34.31 10.11
C ASN A 210 9.13 34.35 10.31
N PHE A 211 8.57 33.47 11.14
CA PHE A 211 7.16 33.49 11.51
C PHE A 211 6.77 34.79 12.22
N ASN A 212 7.58 35.25 13.18
CA ASN A 212 7.32 36.53 13.87
C ASN A 212 7.22 37.70 12.87
N GLY A 213 8.14 37.75 11.90
CA GLY A 213 8.12 38.78 10.85
C GLY A 213 6.90 38.67 9.93
N ALA A 214 6.59 37.46 9.46
CA ALA A 214 5.50 37.23 8.52
C ALA A 214 4.11 37.48 9.14
N LEU A 215 3.89 37.03 10.37
CA LEU A 215 2.60 37.10 11.07
C LEU A 215 2.34 38.46 11.76
N ALA A 216 3.35 39.34 11.88
CA ALA A 216 3.17 40.66 12.51
C ALA A 216 2.06 41.50 11.84
N LYS A 217 1.92 41.38 10.50
CA LYS A 217 0.87 42.07 9.74
C LYS A 217 -0.55 41.56 10.06
N ASP A 218 -0.64 40.35 10.62
CA ASP A 218 -1.89 39.69 11.01
C ASP A 218 -2.19 39.89 12.51
N GLY A 219 -1.42 40.72 13.22
CA GLY A 219 -1.65 41.05 14.63
C GLY A 219 -1.29 39.92 15.61
N VAL A 220 -0.42 38.99 15.21
CA VAL A 220 0.09 37.91 16.07
C VAL A 220 1.34 38.37 16.81
N ASP A 221 1.40 38.10 18.12
CA ASP A 221 2.54 38.47 18.96
C ASP A 221 3.76 37.60 18.66
N ALA A 222 4.95 38.21 18.68
CA ALA A 222 6.20 37.50 18.49
C ALA A 222 6.46 36.49 19.62
N ARG A 223 7.03 35.33 19.27
CA ARG A 223 7.37 34.25 20.21
C ARG A 223 8.83 33.84 20.04
N PRO A 224 9.53 33.46 21.13
CA PRO A 224 10.91 32.99 21.04
C PRO A 224 11.05 31.63 20.34
N GLY A 225 9.96 30.89 20.18
CA GLY A 225 9.90 29.62 19.47
C GLY A 225 8.46 29.24 19.14
N TRP A 226 8.26 28.53 18.03
CA TRP A 226 6.95 28.12 17.56
C TRP A 226 6.80 26.60 17.51
N MET A 227 5.69 26.07 18.03
CA MET A 227 5.23 24.75 17.61
C MET A 227 4.85 24.86 16.12
N ALA A 228 5.11 23.83 15.33
CA ALA A 228 4.73 23.80 13.92
C ALA A 228 4.50 22.37 13.44
N ILE A 229 3.84 22.25 12.30
CA ILE A 229 3.93 21.04 11.49
C ILE A 229 5.17 21.21 10.62
N ASN A 230 6.20 20.41 10.90
CA ASN A 230 7.47 20.42 10.21
C ASN A 230 7.33 19.46 9.00
N LEU A 231 6.83 19.99 7.88
CA LEU A 231 6.58 19.20 6.69
C LEU A 231 7.88 18.82 5.99
N PHE A 232 7.93 17.55 5.52
CA PHE A 232 9.02 16.93 4.78
C PHE A 232 10.25 16.54 5.62
N PHE A 233 10.31 16.98 6.87
CA PHE A 233 11.38 16.59 7.78
C PHE A 233 11.41 15.08 8.01
N ASN A 234 12.61 14.51 7.95
CA ASN A 234 12.89 13.11 8.30
C ASN A 234 13.52 13.04 9.71
N THR A 235 12.77 13.51 10.70
CA THR A 235 13.14 13.43 12.12
C THR A 235 12.45 12.24 12.79
N ASN A 236 13.08 11.64 13.80
CA ASN A 236 12.51 10.55 14.60
C ASN A 236 13.08 10.54 16.02
N ILE A 237 12.44 9.81 16.93
CA ILE A 237 12.99 9.47 18.24
C ILE A 237 13.40 8.01 18.21
N ASP A 238 14.67 7.73 18.47
CA ASP A 238 15.19 6.35 18.46
C ASP A 238 14.83 5.58 19.74
N ALA A 239 15.25 4.31 19.82
CA ALA A 239 14.99 3.46 20.97
C ALA A 239 15.67 3.93 22.28
N HIS A 240 16.62 4.87 22.19
CA HIS A 240 17.30 5.48 23.33
C HIS A 240 16.66 6.82 23.75
N GLY A 241 15.58 7.24 23.08
CA GLY A 241 14.93 8.51 23.34
C GLY A 241 15.67 9.70 22.74
N VAL A 242 16.57 9.47 21.78
CA VAL A 242 17.35 10.52 21.12
C VAL A 242 16.60 11.02 19.89
N LEU A 243 16.46 12.33 19.77
CA LEU A 243 15.99 12.97 18.55
C LEU A 243 17.06 12.87 17.46
N ILE A 244 16.74 12.19 16.37
CA ILE A 244 17.59 12.05 15.19
C ILE A 244 16.96 12.77 14.00
N SER A 245 17.79 13.29 13.11
CA SER A 245 17.41 13.94 11.84
C SER A 245 18.24 13.35 10.71
N ASP A 246 17.64 13.21 9.54
CA ASP A 246 18.27 12.68 8.33
C ASP A 246 17.70 13.41 7.09
N GLU A 247 18.25 13.14 5.91
CA GLU A 247 17.79 13.74 4.66
C GLU A 247 16.29 13.45 4.43
N PRO A 248 15.50 14.47 4.03
CA PRO A 248 14.09 14.29 3.69
C PRO A 248 13.85 13.28 2.55
N TRP A 249 12.66 12.68 2.56
CA TRP A 249 12.21 11.79 1.50
C TRP A 249 11.62 12.52 0.30
N SER A 250 11.31 13.81 0.46
CA SER A 250 10.65 14.61 -0.56
C SER A 250 11.50 14.75 -1.83
N ARG A 251 10.83 14.60 -2.96
CA ARG A 251 11.38 14.82 -4.31
C ARG A 251 10.83 16.12 -4.89
N PRO A 252 11.47 16.68 -5.94
CA PRO A 252 10.93 17.85 -6.62
C PRO A 252 9.46 17.68 -7.00
N GLY A 253 8.62 18.59 -6.55
CA GLY A 253 7.17 18.60 -6.80
C GLY A 253 6.34 17.76 -5.83
N ASP A 254 6.94 17.03 -4.88
CA ASP A 254 6.19 16.41 -3.81
C ASP A 254 5.51 17.49 -2.94
N TYR A 255 4.33 17.18 -2.43
CA TYR A 255 3.46 18.08 -1.70
C TYR A 255 2.61 17.40 -0.62
N VAL A 256 2.07 18.24 0.28
CA VAL A 256 0.92 17.93 1.14
C VAL A 256 -0.25 18.84 0.75
N LEU A 257 -1.44 18.27 0.65
CA LEU A 257 -2.69 18.99 0.39
C LEU A 257 -3.57 18.95 1.64
N PHE A 258 -3.80 20.11 2.23
CA PHE A 258 -4.76 20.30 3.32
C PHE A 258 -6.10 20.82 2.82
N ARG A 259 -7.14 20.61 3.61
CA ARG A 259 -8.43 21.31 3.53
C ARG A 259 -8.63 22.12 4.80
N ALA A 260 -8.92 23.41 4.67
CA ALA A 260 -9.26 24.27 5.80
C ALA A 260 -10.64 23.88 6.36
N LEU A 261 -10.74 23.69 7.68
CA LEU A 261 -11.98 23.32 8.37
C LEU A 261 -12.70 24.52 9.01
N THR A 262 -11.98 25.62 9.17
CA THR A 262 -12.46 26.94 9.58
C THR A 262 -11.78 28.00 8.70
N ASP A 263 -12.17 29.27 8.82
CA ASP A 263 -11.43 30.37 8.20
C ASP A 263 -10.11 30.51 8.95
N ILE A 264 -8.98 30.44 8.25
CA ILE A 264 -7.66 30.37 8.88
C ILE A 264 -6.66 31.37 8.30
N VAL A 265 -5.82 31.91 9.18
CA VAL A 265 -4.57 32.58 8.80
C VAL A 265 -3.44 31.56 8.91
N CYS A 266 -2.70 31.36 7.83
CA CYS A 266 -1.62 30.39 7.75
C CYS A 266 -0.28 31.09 7.57
N VAL A 267 0.80 30.40 7.92
CA VAL A 267 2.17 30.81 7.60
C VAL A 267 3.01 29.59 7.23
N ASN A 268 3.87 29.76 6.22
CA ASN A 268 4.92 28.80 5.87
C ASN A 268 6.28 29.49 5.93
N SER A 269 7.26 28.81 6.53
CA SER A 269 8.66 29.19 6.48
C SER A 269 9.40 28.16 5.64
N ALA A 270 10.12 28.59 4.60
CA ALA A 270 11.09 27.73 3.93
C ALA A 270 12.30 27.59 4.85
N CYS A 271 12.50 26.39 5.40
CA CYS A 271 13.46 26.16 6.47
C CYS A 271 14.86 26.64 6.08
N PRO A 272 15.54 27.46 6.92
CA PRO A 272 16.88 27.93 6.66
C PRO A 272 17.97 26.98 7.16
N ASP A 273 17.63 25.85 7.80
CA ASP A 273 18.63 24.98 8.43
C ASP A 273 19.56 24.33 7.40
N ASP A 274 20.79 24.81 7.33
CA ASP A 274 21.91 24.24 6.58
C ASP A 274 22.98 23.64 7.51
N THR A 275 22.71 23.61 8.82
CA THR A 275 23.62 23.07 9.85
C THR A 275 23.40 21.58 10.09
N SER A 276 22.29 21.03 9.58
CA SER A 276 21.89 19.63 9.71
C SER A 276 21.45 19.02 8.37
N PRO A 277 21.16 17.70 8.31
CA PRO A 277 20.65 17.05 7.11
C PRO A 277 19.24 17.50 6.71
N ALA A 278 18.55 18.30 7.53
CA ALA A 278 17.13 18.60 7.40
C ALA A 278 16.72 19.16 6.04
N ASN A 279 17.59 19.90 5.34
CA ASN A 279 17.35 20.37 3.97
C ASN A 279 18.32 19.75 2.94
N GLY A 280 18.95 18.61 3.27
CA GLY A 280 20.04 18.04 2.47
C GLY A 280 21.21 19.01 2.28
N TRP A 281 21.45 19.89 3.27
CA TRP A 281 22.46 20.98 3.25
C TRP A 281 22.30 21.97 2.08
N TYR A 282 21.12 22.05 1.49
CA TYR A 282 20.86 22.88 0.33
C TYR A 282 19.50 23.54 0.45
N LEU A 283 19.51 24.86 0.63
CA LEU A 283 18.30 25.64 0.81
C LEU A 283 17.65 25.96 -0.54
N SER A 284 16.38 25.60 -0.68
CA SER A 284 15.54 25.98 -1.81
C SER A 284 14.24 26.65 -1.35
N ASP A 285 13.43 27.05 -2.33
CA ASP A 285 12.13 27.67 -2.06
C ASP A 285 11.07 26.61 -1.67
N ILE A 286 9.97 27.09 -1.10
CA ILE A 286 8.71 26.36 -0.94
C ILE A 286 7.64 27.03 -1.78
N HIS A 287 6.67 26.27 -2.26
CA HIS A 287 5.56 26.83 -3.03
C HIS A 287 4.21 26.48 -2.40
N VAL A 288 3.31 27.46 -2.37
CA VAL A 288 1.98 27.32 -1.80
C VAL A 288 0.94 27.68 -2.85
N ARG A 289 -0.04 26.80 -3.03
CA ARG A 289 -1.23 27.06 -3.85
C ARG A 289 -2.50 26.91 -3.03
N ILE A 290 -3.47 27.80 -3.25
CA ILE A 290 -4.81 27.67 -2.67
C ILE A 290 -5.78 27.31 -3.78
N TYR A 291 -6.64 26.32 -3.53
CA TYR A 291 -7.72 25.94 -4.45
C TYR A 291 -9.08 26.16 -3.81
N SER A 292 -10.06 26.54 -4.62
CA SER A 292 -11.44 26.69 -4.15
C SER A 292 -12.00 25.37 -3.61
N GLY A 293 -12.77 25.44 -2.53
CA GLY A 293 -13.54 24.33 -1.99
C GLY A 293 -14.62 23.78 -2.93
N ALA A 294 -14.88 24.47 -4.05
CA ALA A 294 -15.70 23.96 -5.15
C ALA A 294 -15.02 22.80 -5.92
N GLU A 295 -13.69 22.73 -5.88
CA GLU A 295 -12.91 21.64 -6.44
C GLU A 295 -13.04 20.38 -5.57
N LYS A 296 -12.84 19.20 -6.19
CA LYS A 296 -12.99 17.91 -5.52
C LYS A 296 -11.70 17.11 -5.63
N PHE A 297 -10.91 17.12 -4.56
CA PHE A 297 -9.73 16.26 -4.47
C PHE A 297 -10.04 15.02 -3.64
N SER A 298 -9.78 13.83 -4.19
CA SER A 298 -9.88 12.58 -3.45
C SER A 298 -8.78 12.47 -2.41
N ARG A 299 -9.11 11.83 -1.28
CA ARG A 299 -8.12 11.46 -0.27
C ARG A 299 -7.11 10.50 -0.86
N SER A 300 -5.83 10.76 -0.67
CA SER A 300 -4.80 9.90 -1.25
C SER A 300 -3.45 9.99 -0.57
N ILE A 301 -2.70 8.90 -0.60
CA ILE A 301 -1.31 8.84 -0.13
C ILE A 301 -0.47 8.38 -1.33
N ALA A 302 0.72 8.95 -1.53
CA ALA A 302 1.61 8.42 -2.56
C ALA A 302 2.21 7.08 -2.13
N TYR A 303 2.21 6.16 -3.08
CA TYR A 303 2.88 4.88 -2.99
C TYR A 303 3.91 4.79 -4.12
N ARG A 304 5.13 4.37 -3.78
CA ARG A 304 6.21 4.12 -4.75
C ARG A 304 6.43 2.61 -4.85
N PRO A 305 6.10 1.96 -5.99
CA PRO A 305 6.27 0.52 -6.17
C PRO A 305 7.71 0.02 -5.99
N THR A 306 8.69 0.86 -6.32
CA THR A 306 10.11 0.64 -6.07
C THR A 306 10.71 1.97 -5.61
N PRO A 307 11.90 1.98 -4.96
CA PRO A 307 12.56 3.21 -4.55
C PRO A 307 12.65 4.24 -5.67
N GLU A 308 12.94 3.82 -6.91
CA GLU A 308 13.11 4.74 -8.04
C GLU A 308 11.85 5.05 -8.83
N SER A 309 10.69 4.57 -8.38
CA SER A 309 9.42 4.87 -9.05
C SER A 309 8.93 6.29 -8.73
N GLU A 310 8.30 6.91 -9.72
CA GLU A 310 7.44 8.08 -9.53
C GLU A 310 6.31 7.78 -8.52
N PRO A 311 5.87 8.78 -7.74
CA PRO A 311 4.83 8.57 -6.76
C PRO A 311 3.50 8.29 -7.47
N LYS A 312 2.81 7.24 -7.04
CA LYS A 312 1.45 6.93 -7.51
C LYS A 312 0.48 7.17 -6.37
N MET A 313 -0.46 8.06 -6.59
CA MET A 313 -1.57 8.30 -5.66
C MET A 313 -2.38 7.01 -5.47
N THR A 314 -2.74 6.72 -4.22
CA THR A 314 -3.61 5.60 -3.88
C THR A 314 -4.92 5.62 -4.66
N LYS A 315 -5.37 4.43 -5.03
CA LYS A 315 -6.55 4.21 -5.86
C LYS A 315 -7.70 3.61 -5.08
N GLU A 316 -8.88 3.79 -5.64
CA GLU A 316 -10.09 3.11 -5.20
C GLU A 316 -10.27 1.82 -6.01
N THR A 317 -10.72 0.76 -5.34
CA THR A 317 -11.15 -0.47 -6.01
C THR A 317 -12.56 -0.27 -6.60
N ALA A 318 -13.02 -1.24 -7.39
CA ALA A 318 -14.39 -1.21 -7.94
C ALA A 318 -15.47 -1.40 -6.86
N PHE A 319 -15.05 -1.82 -5.67
CA PHE A 319 -15.92 -2.06 -4.52
C PHE A 319 -15.84 -0.92 -3.49
N HIS A 320 -15.00 0.10 -3.72
CA HIS A 320 -14.74 1.17 -2.76
C HIS A 320 -16.01 1.91 -2.33
N ALA A 321 -16.78 2.45 -3.28
CA ALA A 321 -17.99 3.22 -2.96
C ALA A 321 -19.01 2.47 -2.06
N PRO A 322 -19.40 1.21 -2.34
CA PRO A 322 -20.27 0.47 -1.44
C PRO A 322 -19.59 0.00 -0.14
N ILE A 323 -18.26 -0.12 -0.10
CA ILE A 323 -17.50 -0.41 1.13
C ILE A 323 -17.48 0.81 2.06
N THR A 324 -17.16 2.00 1.55
CA THR A 324 -17.11 3.24 2.35
C THR A 324 -18.48 3.70 2.83
N ALA A 325 -19.57 3.20 2.21
CA ALA A 325 -20.92 3.36 2.73
C ALA A 325 -21.15 2.58 4.05
N LYS A 326 -20.33 1.56 4.36
CA LYS A 326 -20.44 0.71 5.54
C LYS A 326 -19.37 0.98 6.60
N THR A 327 -18.28 1.66 6.25
CA THR A 327 -17.20 1.98 7.20
C THR A 327 -16.45 3.24 6.84
N ARG A 328 -15.90 3.90 7.85
CA ARG A 328 -14.90 4.99 7.71
C ARG A 328 -13.49 4.56 8.10
N HIS A 329 -13.32 3.35 8.63
CA HIS A 329 -12.00 2.82 9.02
C HIS A 329 -11.29 2.25 7.80
N MET A 330 -10.81 3.14 6.94
CA MET A 330 -10.03 2.80 5.76
C MET A 330 -8.54 2.94 6.07
N VAL A 331 -7.75 2.04 5.50
CA VAL A 331 -6.29 2.07 5.56
C VAL A 331 -5.73 1.96 4.15
N GLU A 332 -4.52 2.49 3.99
CA GLU A 332 -3.73 2.34 2.79
C GLU A 332 -3.08 0.95 2.78
N TYR A 333 -3.21 0.24 1.67
CA TYR A 333 -2.50 -1.02 1.44
C TYR A 333 -1.99 -1.08 0.00
N LYS A 334 -0.67 -0.93 -0.16
CA LYS A 334 0.05 -1.09 -1.43
C LYS A 334 -0.63 -0.31 -2.58
N GLY A 335 -0.86 0.98 -2.41
CA GLY A 335 -1.48 1.88 -3.37
C GLY A 335 -3.01 1.83 -3.46
N TYR A 336 -3.73 1.22 -2.52
CA TYR A 336 -5.20 1.16 -2.53
C TYR A 336 -5.83 1.43 -1.16
N TRP A 337 -7.06 1.95 -1.16
CA TRP A 337 -7.87 2.11 0.04
C TRP A 337 -8.67 0.84 0.35
N LEU A 338 -8.40 0.22 1.51
CA LEU A 338 -9.08 -0.98 2.01
C LEU A 338 -9.70 -0.77 3.40
N PRO A 339 -10.76 -1.52 3.75
CA PRO A 339 -11.36 -1.45 5.08
C PRO A 339 -10.49 -2.20 6.12
N GLN A 340 -10.10 -1.51 7.19
CA GLN A 340 -9.46 -2.15 8.35
C GLN A 340 -10.47 -2.93 9.19
N VAL A 341 -11.63 -2.32 9.44
CA VAL A 341 -12.75 -2.83 10.23
C VAL A 341 -14.04 -2.21 9.71
N TYR A 342 -15.15 -2.91 9.82
CA TYR A 342 -16.49 -2.38 9.55
C TYR A 342 -17.16 -1.91 10.85
N SER A 343 -17.54 -0.63 10.89
CA SER A 343 -18.06 0.03 12.10
C SER A 343 -19.28 -0.64 12.74
N GLN A 344 -20.09 -1.36 11.96
CA GLN A 344 -21.28 -2.05 12.47
C GLN A 344 -20.98 -3.38 13.16
N ASN A 345 -19.88 -4.04 12.79
CA ASN A 345 -19.57 -5.41 13.24
C ASN A 345 -18.37 -5.42 14.20
N GLY A 346 -17.32 -4.66 13.87
CA GLY A 346 -16.04 -4.77 14.58
C GLY A 346 -15.30 -6.08 14.25
N ALA A 347 -13.99 -6.10 14.46
CA ALA A 347 -13.14 -7.24 14.06
C ALA A 347 -13.58 -8.59 14.66
N ILE A 348 -14.08 -8.61 15.90
CA ILE A 348 -14.51 -9.85 16.57
C ILE A 348 -15.76 -10.46 15.93
N GLU A 349 -16.74 -9.64 15.56
CA GLU A 349 -17.96 -10.14 14.92
C GLU A 349 -17.69 -10.59 13.48
N GLU A 350 -16.80 -9.88 12.77
CA GLU A 350 -16.30 -10.26 11.45
C GLU A 350 -15.57 -11.62 11.51
N TYR A 351 -14.72 -11.80 12.52
CA TYR A 351 -14.04 -13.06 12.81
C TYR A 351 -15.02 -14.22 12.98
N TRP A 352 -16.04 -14.08 13.84
CA TRP A 352 -17.02 -15.14 14.08
C TRP A 352 -17.86 -15.42 12.83
N ALA A 353 -18.17 -14.40 12.04
CA ALA A 353 -18.85 -14.59 10.77
C ALA A 353 -18.03 -15.42 9.78
N CYS A 354 -16.70 -15.23 9.74
CA CYS A 354 -15.82 -16.04 8.91
C CYS A 354 -15.83 -17.51 9.35
N ARG A 355 -15.74 -17.76 10.67
CA ARG A 355 -15.70 -19.12 11.23
C ARG A 355 -17.02 -19.88 11.13
N GLU A 356 -18.14 -19.20 11.33
CA GLU A 356 -19.45 -19.86 11.51
C GLU A 356 -20.39 -19.71 10.31
N LYS A 357 -20.17 -18.72 9.45
CA LYS A 357 -21.12 -18.32 8.40
C LYS A 357 -20.39 -18.05 7.08
N ALA A 358 -20.33 -16.79 6.65
CA ALA A 358 -19.53 -16.35 5.53
C ALA A 358 -19.14 -14.88 5.69
N VAL A 359 -18.05 -14.52 5.05
CA VAL A 359 -17.55 -13.14 4.93
C VAL A 359 -17.23 -12.80 3.48
N VAL A 360 -17.26 -11.51 3.14
CA VAL A 360 -16.67 -10.98 1.91
C VAL A 360 -15.52 -10.03 2.23
N LEU A 361 -14.44 -10.11 1.46
CA LEU A 361 -13.26 -9.24 1.56
C LEU A 361 -12.87 -8.71 0.19
N ASP A 362 -12.39 -7.47 0.16
CA ASP A 362 -11.78 -6.90 -1.04
C ASP A 362 -10.28 -7.21 -1.07
N LEU A 363 -9.88 -8.08 -2.00
CA LEU A 363 -8.48 -8.45 -2.23
C LEU A 363 -7.95 -7.92 -3.58
N SER A 364 -8.67 -6.96 -4.18
CA SER A 364 -8.28 -6.32 -5.43
C SER A 364 -6.84 -5.79 -5.45
N PRO A 365 -6.28 -5.30 -4.32
CA PRO A 365 -4.90 -4.79 -4.32
C PRO A 365 -3.80 -5.86 -4.49
N LEU A 366 -4.10 -7.16 -4.35
CA LEU A 366 -3.10 -8.20 -4.65
C LEU A 366 -2.58 -8.04 -6.08
N ARG A 367 -1.27 -8.21 -6.27
CA ARG A 367 -0.60 -7.94 -7.54
C ARG A 367 -0.81 -9.09 -8.50
N LYS A 368 -1.39 -8.77 -9.66
CA LYS A 368 -1.82 -9.74 -10.67
C LYS A 368 -0.99 -9.50 -11.92
N PHE A 369 -0.28 -10.53 -12.37
CA PHE A 369 0.56 -10.48 -13.56
C PHE A 369 0.17 -11.61 -14.50
N GLU A 370 -0.31 -11.24 -15.68
CA GLU A 370 -0.59 -12.17 -16.78
C GLU A 370 0.72 -12.51 -17.49
N VAL A 371 1.01 -13.79 -17.61
CA VAL A 371 2.22 -14.35 -18.21
C VAL A 371 1.81 -15.21 -19.39
N THR A 372 1.92 -14.64 -20.58
CA THR A 372 1.39 -15.19 -21.84
C THR A 372 2.48 -15.35 -22.89
N GLY A 373 2.45 -16.45 -23.64
CA GLY A 373 3.39 -16.70 -24.74
C GLY A 373 3.94 -18.12 -24.71
N PRO A 374 4.52 -18.60 -25.83
CA PRO A 374 4.98 -19.98 -25.96
C PRO A 374 5.98 -20.42 -24.89
N ASP A 375 6.73 -19.47 -24.31
CA ASP A 375 7.73 -19.74 -23.27
C ASP A 375 7.24 -19.41 -21.85
N ALA A 376 5.93 -19.17 -21.66
CA ALA A 376 5.35 -18.82 -20.36
C ALA A 376 5.57 -19.90 -19.30
N GLU A 377 5.39 -21.19 -19.65
CA GLU A 377 5.65 -22.29 -18.71
C GLU A 377 7.13 -22.34 -18.31
N ALA A 378 8.06 -22.07 -19.25
CA ALA A 378 9.49 -22.07 -18.98
C ALA A 378 9.88 -20.94 -18.01
N LEU A 379 9.36 -19.72 -18.23
CA LEU A 379 9.58 -18.59 -17.31
C LEU A 379 9.05 -18.91 -15.91
N MET A 380 7.80 -19.39 -15.82
CA MET A 380 7.18 -19.69 -14.52
C MET A 380 7.89 -20.87 -13.82
N GLN A 381 8.33 -21.88 -14.58
CA GLN A 381 9.14 -22.98 -14.06
C GLN A 381 10.48 -22.50 -13.50
N TRP A 382 11.11 -21.51 -14.13
CA TRP A 382 12.38 -20.94 -13.69
C TRP A 382 12.24 -20.05 -12.44
N CYS A 383 11.23 -19.19 -12.40
CA CYS A 383 11.09 -18.17 -11.34
C CYS A 383 10.39 -18.66 -10.07
N LEU A 384 9.57 -19.70 -10.15
CA LEU A 384 8.81 -20.22 -9.00
C LEU A 384 9.44 -21.47 -8.41
N THR A 385 9.30 -21.66 -7.10
CA THR A 385 9.79 -22.87 -6.41
C THR A 385 8.99 -24.13 -6.75
N ARG A 386 7.69 -24.00 -7.00
CA ARG A 386 6.82 -25.12 -7.43
C ARG A 386 7.11 -25.60 -8.84
N ASP A 387 6.68 -26.82 -9.14
CA ASP A 387 6.81 -27.47 -10.45
C ASP A 387 5.62 -27.14 -11.35
N MET A 388 5.78 -26.15 -12.22
CA MET A 388 4.75 -25.65 -13.13
C MET A 388 4.36 -26.66 -14.21
N LYS A 389 5.28 -27.54 -14.60
CA LYS A 389 5.02 -28.59 -15.61
C LYS A 389 3.97 -29.60 -15.16
N LYS A 390 3.76 -29.73 -13.84
CA LYS A 390 2.76 -30.65 -13.26
C LYS A 390 1.38 -30.02 -13.07
N LEU A 391 1.25 -28.71 -13.23
CA LEU A 391 -0.05 -28.05 -13.12
C LEU A 391 -0.88 -28.37 -14.36
N SER A 392 -2.11 -28.83 -14.17
CA SER A 392 -3.06 -28.94 -15.27
C SER A 392 -3.69 -27.58 -15.58
N VAL A 393 -4.20 -27.39 -16.79
CA VAL A 393 -5.05 -26.22 -17.09
C VAL A 393 -6.26 -26.22 -16.13
N GLY A 394 -6.60 -25.04 -15.60
CA GLY A 394 -7.63 -24.88 -14.58
C GLY A 394 -7.14 -25.13 -13.14
N GLN A 395 -5.84 -25.35 -12.94
CA GLN A 395 -5.26 -25.54 -11.61
C GLN A 395 -4.59 -24.28 -11.07
N VAL A 396 -4.67 -24.11 -9.76
CA VAL A 396 -3.95 -23.09 -9.00
C VAL A 396 -2.93 -23.79 -8.10
N VAL A 397 -1.78 -23.16 -7.85
CA VAL A 397 -0.83 -23.64 -6.83
C VAL A 397 -0.28 -22.47 -6.04
N TYR A 398 -0.10 -22.65 -4.73
CA TYR A 398 0.66 -21.74 -3.91
C TYR A 398 2.17 -22.02 -4.03
N SER A 399 2.97 -20.97 -4.22
CA SER A 399 4.41 -21.04 -4.46
C SER A 399 5.13 -19.84 -3.86
N ALA A 400 6.44 -19.98 -3.65
CA ALA A 400 7.35 -18.87 -3.37
C ALA A 400 8.13 -18.46 -4.63
N MET A 401 8.51 -17.19 -4.69
CA MET A 401 9.52 -16.63 -5.59
C MET A 401 10.74 -16.22 -4.76
N CYS A 402 11.95 -16.55 -5.20
CA CYS A 402 13.16 -16.37 -4.40
C CYS A 402 14.28 -15.69 -5.20
N TYR A 403 15.20 -15.07 -4.48
CA TYR A 403 16.51 -14.66 -5.00
C TYR A 403 17.46 -15.86 -5.10
N GLU A 404 18.59 -15.67 -5.78
CA GLU A 404 19.64 -16.70 -5.93
C GLU A 404 20.21 -17.18 -4.58
N HIS A 405 20.25 -16.32 -3.55
CA HIS A 405 20.68 -16.71 -2.20
C HIS A 405 19.59 -17.47 -1.40
N GLY A 406 18.43 -17.73 -2.00
CA GLY A 406 17.33 -18.54 -1.44
C GLY A 406 16.34 -17.78 -0.55
N GLY A 407 16.56 -16.47 -0.33
CA GLY A 407 15.60 -15.62 0.39
C GLY A 407 14.40 -15.28 -0.47
N MET A 408 13.25 -15.05 0.16
CA MET A 408 11.98 -14.85 -0.53
C MET A 408 11.82 -13.42 -1.05
N ILE A 409 11.42 -13.30 -2.32
CA ILE A 409 10.98 -12.05 -2.95
C ILE A 409 9.50 -11.82 -2.63
N ASP A 410 8.70 -12.85 -2.85
CA ASP A 410 7.23 -12.81 -2.77
C ASP A 410 6.71 -14.23 -2.57
N ASP A 411 5.48 -14.33 -2.09
CA ASP A 411 4.70 -15.56 -2.03
C ASP A 411 3.33 -15.31 -2.67
N GLY A 412 2.70 -16.38 -3.16
CA GLY A 412 1.46 -16.18 -3.89
C GLY A 412 0.96 -17.41 -4.61
N THR A 413 -0.03 -17.18 -5.46
CA THR A 413 -0.70 -18.22 -6.23
C THR A 413 -0.42 -18.08 -7.72
N ALA A 414 -0.03 -19.19 -8.34
CA ALA A 414 0.10 -19.30 -9.79
C ALA A 414 -1.13 -20.05 -10.34
N PHE A 415 -1.85 -19.39 -11.23
CA PHE A 415 -2.98 -19.96 -11.98
C PHE A 415 -2.47 -20.43 -13.34
N ARG A 416 -2.81 -21.67 -13.73
CA ARG A 416 -2.60 -22.15 -15.11
C ARG A 416 -3.92 -22.04 -15.87
N LEU A 417 -4.06 -21.00 -16.67
CA LEU A 417 -5.30 -20.66 -17.37
C LEU A 417 -5.36 -21.27 -18.79
N GLY A 418 -4.20 -21.64 -19.34
CA GLY A 418 -4.07 -22.35 -20.61
C GLY A 418 -2.74 -23.07 -20.72
N LYS A 419 -2.42 -23.55 -21.92
CA LYS A 419 -1.13 -24.19 -22.20
C LYS A 419 0.03 -23.19 -22.00
N ASP A 420 -0.10 -22.03 -22.63
CA ASP A 420 0.91 -20.98 -22.77
C ASP A 420 0.47 -19.71 -22.01
N ASN A 421 -0.30 -19.90 -20.94
CA ASN A 421 -1.03 -18.82 -20.27
C ASN A 421 -1.15 -19.06 -18.76
N PHE A 422 -0.49 -18.20 -17.99
CA PHE A 422 -0.41 -18.25 -16.53
C PHE A 422 -0.72 -16.88 -15.92
N ARG A 423 -1.17 -16.88 -14.67
CA ARG A 423 -1.28 -15.66 -13.86
C ARG A 423 -0.57 -15.84 -12.53
N TRP A 424 0.33 -14.93 -12.19
CA TRP A 424 0.89 -14.80 -10.85
C TRP A 424 0.06 -13.81 -10.04
N ILE A 425 -0.39 -14.23 -8.85
CA ILE A 425 -1.04 -13.35 -7.87
C ILE A 425 -0.21 -13.37 -6.58
N GLY A 426 0.46 -12.26 -6.27
CA GLY A 426 1.33 -12.10 -5.10
C GLY A 426 1.14 -10.77 -4.38
N GLY A 427 2.00 -10.48 -3.41
CA GLY A 427 1.92 -9.29 -2.56
C GLY A 427 2.70 -8.08 -3.06
N ASP A 428 3.64 -8.27 -3.98
CA ASP A 428 4.60 -7.22 -4.36
C ASP A 428 4.61 -6.85 -5.85
N ASP A 429 4.82 -5.56 -6.14
CA ASP A 429 4.95 -5.05 -7.51
C ASP A 429 6.23 -5.55 -8.18
N TYR A 430 7.28 -5.77 -7.38
CA TYR A 430 8.58 -6.21 -7.87
C TYR A 430 8.52 -7.59 -8.54
N SER A 431 7.56 -8.45 -8.17
CA SER A 431 7.36 -9.76 -8.82
C SER A 431 7.17 -9.64 -10.34
N GLY A 432 6.45 -8.62 -10.81
CA GLY A 432 6.28 -8.37 -12.24
C GLY A 432 7.52 -7.80 -12.92
N ILE A 433 8.35 -7.04 -12.19
CA ILE A 433 9.64 -6.53 -12.68
C ILE A 433 10.60 -7.71 -12.83
N TRP A 434 10.74 -8.51 -11.78
CA TRP A 434 11.57 -9.70 -11.73
C TRP A 434 11.26 -10.68 -12.87
N LEU A 435 9.97 -11.01 -13.07
CA LEU A 435 9.55 -11.90 -14.17
C LEU A 435 9.96 -11.36 -15.55
N ARG A 436 9.92 -10.05 -15.78
CA ARG A 436 10.36 -9.43 -17.05
C ARG A 436 11.87 -9.49 -17.21
N GLU A 437 12.62 -9.17 -16.17
CA GLU A 437 14.09 -9.23 -16.18
C GLU A 437 14.58 -10.65 -16.48
N GLN A 438 13.96 -11.67 -15.87
CA GLN A 438 14.32 -13.07 -16.12
C GLN A 438 13.92 -13.52 -17.53
N ALA A 439 12.77 -13.07 -18.05
CA ALA A 439 12.38 -13.36 -19.42
C ALA A 439 13.38 -12.80 -20.44
N GLU A 440 13.84 -11.57 -20.24
CA GLU A 440 14.85 -10.92 -21.07
C GLU A 440 16.21 -11.63 -20.97
N LYS A 441 16.69 -11.90 -19.74
CA LYS A 441 17.95 -12.60 -19.48
C LYS A 441 18.01 -13.98 -20.16
N LEU A 442 16.88 -14.68 -20.22
CA LEU A 442 16.77 -16.01 -20.84
C LEU A 442 16.39 -15.97 -22.33
N GLY A 443 16.12 -14.79 -22.90
CA GLY A 443 15.69 -14.65 -24.30
C GLY A 443 14.34 -15.31 -24.61
N LEU A 444 13.44 -15.38 -23.64
CA LEU A 444 12.15 -16.09 -23.76
C LEU A 444 11.11 -15.24 -24.51
N LYS A 445 10.29 -15.90 -25.33
CA LYS A 445 9.12 -15.29 -26.00
C LYS A 445 7.91 -15.33 -25.08
N VAL A 446 7.89 -14.41 -24.13
CA VAL A 446 6.82 -14.28 -23.12
C VAL A 446 6.52 -12.82 -22.81
N MET A 447 5.24 -12.52 -22.61
CA MET A 447 4.73 -11.22 -22.21
C MET A 447 4.31 -11.29 -20.74
N VAL A 448 4.84 -10.39 -19.90
CA VAL A 448 4.45 -10.26 -18.50
C VAL A 448 3.78 -8.90 -18.29
N ARG A 449 2.46 -8.91 -18.07
CA ARG A 449 1.63 -7.71 -18.03
C ARG A 449 0.89 -7.59 -16.69
N SER A 450 0.92 -6.43 -16.06
CA SER A 450 0.12 -6.21 -14.85
C SER A 450 -1.36 -6.09 -15.21
N SER A 451 -2.21 -6.85 -14.51
CA SER A 451 -3.66 -6.81 -14.64
C SER A 451 -4.38 -6.35 -13.37
N THR A 452 -3.65 -5.90 -12.33
CA THR A 452 -4.25 -5.49 -11.05
C THR A 452 -5.37 -4.45 -11.23
N ASP A 453 -5.15 -3.41 -12.02
CA ASP A 453 -6.15 -2.36 -12.31
C ASP A 453 -7.32 -2.85 -13.19
N GLN A 454 -7.18 -4.00 -13.86
CA GLN A 454 -8.18 -4.57 -14.77
C GLN A 454 -8.89 -5.80 -14.17
N MET A 455 -8.45 -6.24 -12.99
CA MET A 455 -8.89 -7.47 -12.36
C MET A 455 -9.04 -7.27 -10.86
N HIS A 456 -10.23 -6.83 -10.48
CA HIS A 456 -10.59 -6.69 -9.07
C HIS A 456 -11.19 -8.00 -8.56
N ASN A 457 -11.02 -8.30 -7.28
CA ASN A 457 -11.52 -9.54 -6.71
C ASN A 457 -12.07 -9.40 -5.30
N LEU A 458 -13.15 -10.15 -5.07
CA LEU A 458 -13.72 -10.38 -3.75
C LEU A 458 -13.42 -11.81 -3.31
N ALA A 459 -13.01 -11.99 -2.06
CA ALA A 459 -12.94 -13.30 -1.44
C ALA A 459 -14.21 -13.55 -0.63
N ILE A 460 -14.93 -14.63 -0.93
CA ILE A 460 -16.10 -15.10 -0.18
C ILE A 460 -15.66 -16.33 0.60
N GLN A 461 -15.52 -16.20 1.92
CA GLN A 461 -14.88 -17.20 2.79
C GLN A 461 -15.82 -17.59 3.94
N GLY A 462 -15.71 -18.82 4.43
CA GLY A 462 -16.53 -19.39 5.51
C GLY A 462 -17.42 -20.55 5.05
N PRO A 463 -18.02 -21.31 5.99
CA PRO A 463 -18.83 -22.50 5.71
C PRO A 463 -19.95 -22.30 4.66
N ASN A 464 -20.60 -21.14 4.64
CA ASN A 464 -21.71 -20.84 3.73
C ASN A 464 -21.26 -20.32 2.35
N SER A 465 -19.96 -20.13 2.13
CA SER A 465 -19.41 -19.56 0.89
C SER A 465 -19.83 -20.33 -0.36
N ARG A 466 -19.80 -21.67 -0.32
CA ARG A 466 -20.19 -22.53 -1.45
C ARG A 466 -21.64 -22.32 -1.88
N GLU A 467 -22.56 -22.26 -0.92
CA GLU A 467 -23.98 -22.05 -1.21
C GLU A 467 -24.22 -20.65 -1.81
N ILE A 468 -23.56 -19.62 -1.28
CA ILE A 468 -23.63 -18.26 -1.83
C ILE A 468 -23.14 -18.24 -3.29
N MET A 469 -21.96 -18.82 -3.54
CA MET A 469 -21.36 -18.87 -4.87
C MET A 469 -22.23 -19.67 -5.85
N LYS A 470 -22.81 -20.80 -5.42
CA LYS A 470 -23.71 -21.63 -6.24
C LYS A 470 -24.93 -20.86 -6.73
N ARG A 471 -25.54 -20.02 -5.89
CA ARG A 471 -26.74 -19.25 -6.24
C ARG A 471 -26.49 -18.19 -7.32
N MET A 472 -25.28 -17.66 -7.40
CA MET A 472 -24.98 -16.50 -8.25
C MET A 472 -24.05 -16.78 -9.41
N ILE A 473 -23.38 -17.92 -9.48
CA ILE A 473 -22.45 -18.24 -10.58
C ILE A 473 -23.03 -19.30 -11.49
N TRP A 474 -23.20 -18.89 -12.75
CA TRP A 474 -23.50 -19.80 -13.85
C TRP A 474 -22.21 -20.18 -14.58
N THR A 475 -22.05 -21.46 -14.90
CA THR A 475 -20.93 -21.96 -15.73
C THR A 475 -21.46 -22.61 -17.00
N ALA A 476 -20.69 -22.53 -18.08
CA ALA A 476 -21.03 -23.23 -19.32
C ALA A 476 -20.92 -24.76 -19.10
N PRO A 477 -21.65 -25.61 -19.86
CA PRO A 477 -21.66 -27.07 -19.64
C PRO A 477 -20.30 -27.77 -19.70
N HIS A 478 -19.28 -27.15 -20.31
CA HIS A 478 -17.92 -27.67 -20.41
C HIS A 478 -16.97 -27.13 -19.32
N GLN A 479 -17.48 -26.32 -18.40
CA GLN A 479 -16.75 -25.75 -17.26
C GLN A 479 -17.30 -26.34 -15.96
N PRO A 480 -16.44 -26.70 -14.98
CA PRO A 480 -16.90 -27.18 -13.69
C PRO A 480 -17.82 -26.17 -13.01
N THR A 481 -18.93 -26.65 -12.47
CA THR A 481 -19.80 -25.86 -11.58
C THR A 481 -19.08 -25.55 -10.26
N ILE A 482 -19.65 -24.65 -9.45
CA ILE A 482 -19.13 -24.34 -8.11
C ILE A 482 -19.07 -25.57 -7.20
N GLU A 483 -20.02 -26.51 -7.34
CA GLU A 483 -20.07 -27.71 -6.52
C GLU A 483 -19.01 -28.74 -6.91
N GLU A 484 -18.69 -28.82 -8.20
CA GLU A 484 -17.67 -29.71 -8.76
C GLU A 484 -16.24 -29.16 -8.60
N LEU A 485 -16.09 -27.86 -8.30
CA LEU A 485 -14.79 -27.21 -8.23
C LEU A 485 -13.98 -27.71 -7.04
N GLY A 486 -12.89 -28.44 -7.33
CA GLY A 486 -11.93 -28.92 -6.33
C GLY A 486 -11.11 -27.80 -5.67
N TRP A 487 -10.54 -28.07 -4.50
CA TRP A 487 -9.62 -27.13 -3.83
C TRP A 487 -8.42 -26.82 -4.73
N PHE A 488 -7.99 -25.55 -4.78
CA PHE A 488 -6.93 -25.07 -5.69
C PHE A 488 -7.24 -25.34 -7.19
N ARG A 489 -8.52 -25.24 -7.57
CA ARG A 489 -8.98 -25.19 -8.97
C ARG A 489 -9.66 -23.87 -9.27
N LEU A 490 -9.74 -23.54 -10.56
CA LEU A 490 -10.49 -22.39 -11.06
C LEU A 490 -11.53 -22.83 -12.09
N THR A 491 -12.57 -22.03 -12.26
CA THR A 491 -13.57 -22.15 -13.33
C THR A 491 -13.88 -20.78 -13.91
N VAL A 492 -14.30 -20.75 -15.18
CA VAL A 492 -14.79 -19.54 -15.84
C VAL A 492 -16.31 -19.57 -15.83
N GLY A 493 -16.93 -18.48 -15.40
CA GLY A 493 -18.37 -18.38 -15.24
C GLY A 493 -18.91 -16.99 -15.56
N ARG A 494 -20.20 -16.81 -15.30
CA ARG A 494 -20.92 -15.54 -15.42
C ARG A 494 -21.86 -15.36 -14.23
N LEU A 495 -22.11 -14.11 -13.87
CA LEU A 495 -23.10 -13.80 -12.83
C LEU A 495 -24.52 -14.14 -13.27
N GLY A 496 -25.24 -14.95 -12.49
CA GLY A 496 -26.65 -15.30 -12.64
C GLY A 496 -26.98 -16.20 -13.82
N GLY A 497 -26.45 -15.94 -15.01
CA GLY A 497 -26.78 -16.67 -16.23
C GLY A 497 -25.82 -16.43 -17.40
N PRO A 498 -26.09 -17.04 -18.58
CA PRO A 498 -25.18 -17.05 -19.72
C PRO A 498 -24.89 -15.69 -20.34
N THR A 499 -25.71 -14.68 -20.06
CA THR A 499 -25.54 -13.28 -20.54
C THR A 499 -25.02 -12.34 -19.45
N GLY A 500 -24.78 -12.84 -18.25
CA GLY A 500 -24.29 -12.04 -17.13
C GLY A 500 -22.83 -11.62 -17.27
N ALA A 501 -22.37 -10.79 -16.33
CA ALA A 501 -20.99 -10.31 -16.30
C ALA A 501 -20.01 -11.50 -16.22
N PRO A 502 -18.93 -11.50 -17.03
CA PRO A 502 -17.93 -12.56 -17.02
C PRO A 502 -17.09 -12.50 -15.74
N VAL A 503 -16.80 -13.67 -15.17
CA VAL A 503 -15.99 -13.82 -13.96
C VAL A 503 -15.11 -15.05 -14.04
N VAL A 504 -13.97 -15.00 -13.36
CA VAL A 504 -13.17 -16.20 -13.03
C VAL A 504 -13.34 -16.46 -11.55
N VAL A 505 -13.58 -17.71 -11.18
CA VAL A 505 -13.71 -18.13 -9.78
C VAL A 505 -12.63 -19.14 -9.45
N SER A 506 -11.88 -18.92 -8.37
CA SER A 506 -11.01 -19.96 -7.78
C SER A 506 -11.52 -20.43 -6.43
N ARG A 507 -11.31 -21.70 -6.14
CA ARG A 507 -11.49 -22.25 -4.79
C ARG A 507 -10.20 -22.13 -4.00
N THR A 508 -9.90 -20.90 -3.60
CA THR A 508 -8.74 -20.45 -2.82
C THR A 508 -9.19 -19.53 -1.69
N GLY A 509 -8.30 -19.32 -0.71
CA GLY A 509 -8.62 -18.52 0.46
C GLY A 509 -7.42 -18.30 1.36
N TYR A 510 -7.50 -17.23 2.16
CA TYR A 510 -6.45 -16.79 3.10
C TYR A 510 -6.97 -16.72 4.55
N THR A 511 -7.98 -17.53 4.87
CA THR A 511 -8.65 -17.52 6.19
C THR A 511 -8.59 -18.84 6.94
N GLY A 512 -8.11 -19.91 6.29
CA GLY A 512 -8.21 -21.27 6.81
C GLY A 512 -9.60 -21.88 6.73
N GLU A 513 -10.57 -21.22 6.09
CA GLU A 513 -11.92 -21.74 5.85
C GLU A 513 -12.11 -22.25 4.43
N LEU A 514 -13.23 -22.95 4.19
CA LEU A 514 -13.79 -23.08 2.84
C LEU A 514 -14.02 -21.69 2.24
N GLY A 515 -13.64 -21.50 0.98
CA GLY A 515 -13.89 -20.23 0.33
C GLY A 515 -13.54 -20.20 -1.14
N PHE A 516 -13.95 -19.09 -1.75
CA PHE A 516 -13.77 -18.80 -3.16
C PHE A 516 -13.30 -17.37 -3.34
N GLU A 517 -12.62 -17.11 -4.44
CA GLU A 517 -12.30 -15.76 -4.91
C GLU A 517 -12.95 -15.56 -6.27
N ILE A 518 -13.67 -14.45 -6.43
CA ILE A 518 -14.31 -14.03 -7.67
C ILE A 518 -13.57 -12.86 -8.27
N PHE A 519 -13.07 -13.02 -9.48
CA PHE A 519 -12.31 -12.03 -10.23
C PHE A 519 -13.19 -11.45 -11.34
N CYS A 520 -13.24 -10.12 -11.44
CA CYS A 520 -14.00 -9.41 -12.46
C CYS A 520 -13.28 -8.15 -12.95
N HIS A 521 -13.70 -7.66 -14.11
CA HIS A 521 -13.28 -6.36 -14.58
C HIS A 521 -13.93 -5.26 -13.71
N PRO A 522 -13.24 -4.14 -13.38
CA PRO A 522 -13.78 -3.08 -12.51
C PRO A 522 -15.16 -2.54 -12.93
N LYS A 523 -15.42 -2.47 -14.24
CA LYS A 523 -16.73 -2.08 -14.81
C LYS A 523 -17.90 -2.93 -14.29
N ASP A 524 -17.65 -4.19 -13.94
CA ASP A 524 -18.64 -5.16 -13.48
C ASP A 524 -18.62 -5.30 -11.93
N GLY A 525 -17.72 -4.59 -11.24
CA GLY A 525 -17.50 -4.73 -9.80
C GLY A 525 -18.76 -4.43 -8.97
N LYS A 526 -19.54 -3.42 -9.33
CA LYS A 526 -20.82 -3.14 -8.64
C LYS A 526 -21.79 -4.32 -8.77
N ALA A 527 -21.91 -4.90 -9.97
CA ALA A 527 -22.81 -6.03 -10.20
C ALA A 527 -22.37 -7.27 -9.42
N VAL A 528 -21.07 -7.54 -9.35
CA VAL A 528 -20.50 -8.61 -8.51
C VAL A 528 -20.83 -8.37 -7.03
N TYR A 529 -20.57 -7.17 -6.52
CA TYR A 529 -20.81 -6.84 -5.12
C TYR A 529 -22.30 -6.96 -4.73
N ASP A 530 -23.18 -6.41 -5.56
CA ASP A 530 -24.63 -6.50 -5.35
C ASP A 530 -25.10 -7.97 -5.37
N ALA A 531 -24.56 -8.79 -6.28
CA ALA A 531 -24.90 -10.22 -6.37
C ALA A 531 -24.45 -10.99 -5.12
N VAL A 532 -23.25 -10.72 -4.59
CA VAL A 532 -22.76 -11.33 -3.36
C VAL A 532 -23.70 -11.03 -2.18
N TRP A 533 -24.14 -9.78 -2.02
CA TRP A 533 -25.09 -9.39 -0.97
C TRP A 533 -26.49 -9.96 -1.17
N ALA A 534 -27.01 -9.96 -2.40
CA ALA A 534 -28.33 -10.49 -2.70
C ALA A 534 -28.44 -12.00 -2.41
N ASN A 535 -27.35 -12.75 -2.58
CA ASN A 535 -27.35 -14.22 -2.46
C ASN A 535 -26.81 -14.74 -1.12
N GLY A 536 -26.22 -13.88 -0.28
CA GLY A 536 -25.67 -14.29 1.02
C GLY A 536 -26.27 -13.62 2.25
N GLY A 537 -27.12 -12.60 2.10
CA GLY A 537 -27.72 -11.91 3.25
C GLY A 537 -28.51 -12.85 4.18
N ASP A 538 -29.31 -13.76 3.62
CA ASP A 538 -30.07 -14.78 4.36
C ASP A 538 -29.18 -15.88 4.97
N LEU A 539 -27.96 -16.04 4.46
CA LEU A 539 -26.95 -16.97 4.95
C LEU A 539 -26.00 -16.34 6.00
N GLY A 540 -26.33 -15.13 6.46
CA GLY A 540 -25.60 -14.42 7.51
C GLY A 540 -24.24 -13.87 7.10
N LEU A 541 -24.07 -13.62 5.80
CA LEU A 541 -22.88 -13.02 5.21
C LEU A 541 -22.60 -11.63 5.79
N LYS A 542 -21.34 -11.36 6.12
CA LYS A 542 -20.87 -10.06 6.62
C LYS A 542 -19.64 -9.57 5.86
N PRO A 543 -19.39 -8.26 5.80
CA PRO A 543 -18.11 -7.78 5.31
C PRO A 543 -17.01 -8.05 6.34
N MET A 544 -15.77 -8.25 5.90
CA MET A 544 -14.61 -8.45 6.79
C MET A 544 -13.45 -7.55 6.37
N GLY A 545 -12.87 -6.84 7.35
CA GLY A 545 -11.72 -5.97 7.17
C GLY A 545 -10.39 -6.68 7.47
N LEU A 546 -9.29 -5.96 7.27
CA LEU A 546 -7.93 -6.49 7.45
C LEU A 546 -7.63 -6.93 8.89
N ALA A 547 -8.23 -6.29 9.92
CA ALA A 547 -7.99 -6.66 11.31
C ALA A 547 -8.46 -8.10 11.62
N ALA A 548 -9.67 -8.45 11.20
CA ALA A 548 -10.21 -9.80 11.38
C ALA A 548 -9.53 -10.80 10.44
N LEU A 549 -9.11 -10.38 9.24
CA LEU A 549 -8.30 -11.20 8.33
C LEU A 549 -6.98 -11.61 8.98
N ASP A 550 -6.29 -10.68 9.63
CA ASP A 550 -5.02 -10.93 10.32
C ASP A 550 -5.20 -11.94 11.47
N MET A 551 -6.33 -11.88 12.18
CA MET A 551 -6.67 -12.89 13.19
C MET A 551 -6.82 -14.29 12.58
N VAL A 552 -7.69 -14.45 11.57
CA VAL A 552 -8.00 -15.78 11.05
C VAL A 552 -6.81 -16.41 10.31
N ARG A 553 -5.95 -15.60 9.67
CA ARG A 553 -4.76 -16.07 8.98
C ARG A 553 -3.67 -16.53 9.97
N ILE A 554 -3.51 -15.83 11.10
CA ILE A 554 -2.55 -16.23 12.15
C ILE A 554 -2.95 -17.58 12.73
N GLU A 555 -4.23 -17.76 13.08
CA GLU A 555 -4.73 -19.05 13.57
C GLU A 555 -4.52 -20.19 12.56
N ALA A 556 -4.62 -19.91 11.27
CA ALA A 556 -4.42 -20.87 10.19
C ALA A 556 -2.93 -21.09 9.83
N GLY A 557 -2.00 -20.39 10.49
CA GLY A 557 -0.56 -20.47 10.21
C GLY A 557 -0.17 -19.97 8.82
N LEU A 558 -0.87 -18.94 8.32
CA LEU A 558 -0.61 -18.33 7.01
C LEU A 558 0.31 -17.11 7.15
N ILE A 559 1.33 -17.04 6.29
CA ILE A 559 2.43 -16.09 6.40
C ILE A 559 2.18 -14.76 5.70
N PHE A 560 2.70 -13.68 6.26
CA PHE A 560 2.59 -12.34 5.71
C PHE A 560 3.97 -11.69 5.51
N ALA A 561 4.16 -11.09 4.33
CA ALA A 561 5.41 -10.43 3.96
C ALA A 561 5.75 -9.28 4.92
N GLY A 562 7.04 -9.13 5.26
CA GLY A 562 7.51 -8.12 6.21
C GLY A 562 7.33 -8.50 7.69
N TYR A 563 6.59 -9.56 7.98
CA TYR A 563 6.42 -10.10 9.33
C TYR A 563 7.02 -11.49 9.45
N ASP A 564 6.49 -12.43 8.68
CA ASP A 564 6.85 -13.84 8.76
C ASP A 564 7.98 -14.22 7.80
N PHE A 565 8.19 -13.42 6.75
CA PHE A 565 9.31 -13.56 5.83
C PHE A 565 9.78 -12.21 5.26
N SER A 566 11.01 -12.22 4.74
CA SER A 566 11.66 -11.13 4.01
C SER A 566 12.67 -11.73 3.01
N ASP A 567 13.42 -10.87 2.34
CA ASP A 567 14.57 -11.26 1.51
C ASP A 567 15.67 -12.01 2.29
N GLN A 568 15.67 -12.01 3.62
CA GLN A 568 16.61 -12.81 4.42
C GLN A 568 16.07 -14.20 4.79
N THR A 569 14.75 -14.41 4.65
CA THR A 569 14.06 -15.62 5.08
C THR A 569 13.80 -16.54 3.89
N ASP A 570 14.17 -17.82 4.01
CA ASP A 570 13.83 -18.82 2.98
C ASP A 570 12.46 -19.49 3.23
N PRO A 571 11.88 -20.17 2.23
CA PRO A 571 10.58 -20.83 2.37
C PRO A 571 10.51 -21.89 3.48
N PHE A 572 11.63 -22.51 3.89
CA PHE A 572 11.61 -23.49 4.99
C PHE A 572 11.49 -22.78 6.33
N GLU A 573 12.28 -21.72 6.54
CA GLU A 573 12.21 -20.88 7.74
C GLU A 573 10.91 -20.07 7.84
N ALA A 574 10.24 -19.79 6.71
CA ALA A 574 8.90 -19.20 6.65
C ALA A 574 7.76 -20.22 6.80
N GLY A 575 8.06 -21.51 7.03
CA GLY A 575 7.01 -22.52 7.25
C GLY A 575 6.25 -22.97 6.00
N ILE A 576 6.61 -22.48 4.81
CA ILE A 576 6.00 -22.85 3.53
C ILE A 576 6.89 -23.79 2.69
N GLY A 577 7.79 -24.55 3.33
CA GLY A 577 8.72 -25.46 2.67
C GLY A 577 8.07 -26.53 1.79
N PHE A 578 6.76 -26.79 1.95
CA PHE A 578 5.97 -27.63 1.06
C PHE A 578 5.87 -27.09 -0.39
N THR A 579 6.18 -25.81 -0.59
CA THR A 579 6.26 -25.14 -1.91
C THR A 579 7.56 -25.42 -2.65
N VAL A 580 8.57 -26.01 -1.98
CA VAL A 580 9.90 -26.28 -2.56
C VAL A 580 10.12 -27.79 -2.74
N PRO A 581 9.52 -28.43 -3.76
CA PRO A 581 9.58 -29.87 -3.97
C PRO A 581 10.91 -30.31 -4.61
N LEU A 582 12.05 -30.07 -3.94
CA LEU A 582 13.41 -30.37 -4.43
C LEU A 582 13.61 -31.80 -4.95
N LYS A 583 12.84 -32.77 -4.41
CA LYS A 583 12.90 -34.17 -4.83
C LYS A 583 12.18 -34.44 -6.16
N THR A 584 11.10 -33.72 -6.45
CA THR A 584 10.23 -34.01 -7.60
C THR A 584 10.34 -32.97 -8.71
N LYS A 585 10.84 -31.77 -8.41
CA LYS A 585 11.27 -30.77 -9.39
C LYS A 585 12.77 -30.91 -9.62
N THR A 586 13.12 -31.62 -10.67
CA THR A 586 14.52 -31.88 -11.07
C THR A 586 15.11 -30.76 -11.89
N ASP A 587 14.26 -30.01 -12.61
CA ASP A 587 14.67 -28.82 -13.34
C ASP A 587 15.28 -27.78 -12.39
N ASP A 588 16.20 -27.00 -12.94
CA ASP A 588 16.78 -25.88 -12.21
C ASP A 588 15.77 -24.71 -12.08
N PHE A 589 15.93 -23.92 -11.03
CA PHE A 589 15.13 -22.73 -10.76
C PHE A 589 15.90 -21.77 -9.84
N ILE A 590 15.51 -20.50 -9.83
CA ILE A 590 16.23 -19.48 -9.07
C ILE A 590 16.27 -19.83 -7.57
N GLY A 591 17.49 -19.85 -7.02
CA GLY A 591 17.73 -20.15 -5.61
C GLY A 591 17.77 -21.64 -5.27
N ARG A 592 17.62 -22.56 -6.23
CA ARG A 592 17.60 -24.02 -5.98
C ARG A 592 18.80 -24.51 -5.18
N GLU A 593 20.02 -24.16 -5.59
CA GLU A 593 21.25 -24.58 -4.89
C GLU A 593 21.29 -24.06 -3.45
N ALA A 594 20.97 -22.79 -3.24
CA ALA A 594 20.91 -22.20 -1.91
C ALA A 594 19.86 -22.89 -1.03
N LEU A 595 18.70 -23.21 -1.59
CA LEU A 595 17.62 -23.90 -0.89
C LEU A 595 17.94 -25.35 -0.55
N ILE A 596 18.75 -26.04 -1.36
CA ILE A 596 19.29 -27.37 -1.00
C ILE A 596 20.15 -27.23 0.26
N ARG A 597 21.13 -26.32 0.26
CA ARG A 597 22.02 -26.10 1.41
C ARG A 597 21.25 -25.70 2.68
N ARG A 598 20.28 -24.78 2.56
CA ARG A 598 19.45 -24.30 3.68
C ARG A 598 18.52 -25.39 4.22
N LYS A 599 18.04 -26.30 3.37
CA LYS A 599 17.26 -27.46 3.82
C LYS A 599 18.11 -28.48 4.57
N GLU A 600 19.35 -28.68 4.14
CA GLU A 600 20.30 -29.59 4.80
C GLU A 600 20.81 -29.03 6.13
N ASN A 601 20.90 -27.71 6.25
CA ASN A 601 21.41 -27.02 7.43
C ASN A 601 20.43 -25.91 7.88
N PRO A 602 19.22 -26.26 8.36
CA PRO A 602 18.26 -25.27 8.81
C PRO A 602 18.76 -24.62 10.11
N LEU A 603 18.76 -23.29 10.17
CA LEU A 603 19.10 -22.55 11.39
C LEU A 603 17.86 -22.34 12.26
N HIS A 604 16.74 -22.01 11.62
CA HIS A 604 15.48 -21.82 12.31
C HIS A 604 14.34 -22.66 11.75
N LYS A 605 13.25 -22.72 12.52
CA LYS A 605 12.00 -23.35 12.13
C LYS A 605 10.83 -22.44 12.50
N PHE A 606 9.85 -22.38 11.61
CA PHE A 606 8.60 -21.70 11.84
C PHE A 606 7.64 -22.56 12.68
N VAL A 607 7.11 -22.01 13.77
CA VAL A 607 6.29 -22.73 14.74
C VAL A 607 5.11 -21.89 15.22
N GLY A 608 4.09 -22.55 15.77
CA GLY A 608 3.02 -21.91 16.52
C GLY A 608 3.38 -21.87 18.01
N LEU A 609 2.95 -20.83 18.71
CA LEU A 609 3.11 -20.65 20.15
C LEU A 609 1.75 -20.48 20.81
N GLU A 610 1.54 -21.15 21.93
CA GLU A 610 0.50 -20.80 22.90
C GLU A 610 1.17 -20.06 24.06
N ILE A 611 0.66 -18.89 24.42
CA ILE A 611 1.25 -18.02 25.44
C ILE A 611 0.30 -17.95 26.63
N ASP A 612 0.79 -18.36 27.80
CA ASP A 612 0.05 -18.29 29.06
C ASP A 612 0.17 -16.89 29.66
N SER A 613 -0.49 -15.93 28.99
CA SER A 613 -0.55 -14.55 29.45
C SER A 613 -1.72 -13.78 28.86
N ASN A 614 -2.17 -12.77 29.60
CA ASN A 614 -3.07 -11.73 29.09
C ASN A 614 -2.33 -10.49 28.59
N VAL A 615 -0.98 -10.50 28.63
CA VAL A 615 -0.15 -9.41 28.13
C VAL A 615 0.01 -9.56 26.63
N ASP A 616 -0.22 -8.46 25.90
CA ASP A 616 -0.05 -8.46 24.45
C ASP A 616 1.40 -8.77 24.05
N VAL A 617 1.51 -9.61 23.03
CA VAL A 617 2.76 -10.01 22.40
C VAL A 617 2.73 -9.47 20.97
N GLY A 618 3.84 -8.97 20.48
CA GLY A 618 3.95 -8.33 19.17
C GLY A 618 5.10 -8.88 18.34
N HIS A 619 5.10 -8.51 17.06
CA HIS A 619 6.20 -8.75 16.14
C HIS A 619 7.52 -8.23 16.73
N GLY A 620 8.58 -9.04 16.67
CA GLY A 620 9.91 -8.69 17.17
C GLY A 620 10.16 -9.03 18.64
N ASP A 621 9.15 -9.43 19.42
CA ASP A 621 9.36 -9.89 20.79
C ASP A 621 10.29 -11.13 20.79
N CYS A 622 11.35 -11.06 21.60
CA CYS A 622 12.35 -12.13 21.74
C CYS A 622 11.80 -13.37 22.45
N LEU A 623 12.25 -14.55 22.04
CA LEU A 623 11.92 -15.83 22.68
C LEU A 623 13.14 -16.38 23.41
N HIS A 624 12.93 -16.89 24.63
CA HIS A 624 14.01 -17.28 25.52
C HIS A 624 13.89 -18.71 26.05
N VAL A 625 15.06 -19.32 26.25
CA VAL A 625 15.27 -20.50 27.11
C VAL A 625 16.33 -20.13 28.14
N GLY A 626 15.89 -19.96 29.39
CA GLY A 626 16.73 -19.31 30.40
C GLY A 626 17.09 -17.88 29.98
N ARG A 627 18.38 -17.53 30.00
CA ARG A 627 18.83 -16.18 29.60
C ARG A 627 19.01 -16.03 28.09
N ALA A 628 19.30 -17.12 27.37
CA ALA A 628 19.61 -17.07 25.95
C ALA A 628 18.35 -16.77 25.13
N GLN A 629 18.48 -15.89 24.14
CA GLN A 629 17.46 -15.70 23.12
C GLN A 629 17.61 -16.79 22.07
N VAL A 630 16.52 -17.50 21.79
CA VAL A 630 16.47 -18.65 20.87
C VAL A 630 15.51 -18.44 19.72
N GLY A 631 14.90 -17.26 19.60
CA GLY A 631 13.96 -16.98 18.53
C GLY A 631 13.29 -15.61 18.66
N VAL A 632 12.29 -15.42 17.82
CA VAL A 632 11.51 -14.19 17.72
C VAL A 632 10.06 -14.49 17.33
N VAL A 633 9.13 -13.73 17.90
CA VAL A 633 7.73 -13.71 17.46
C VAL A 633 7.63 -12.95 16.14
N THR A 634 6.94 -13.51 15.16
CA THR A 634 6.74 -12.87 13.85
C THR A 634 5.35 -12.27 13.73
N SER A 635 4.31 -13.01 14.11
CA SER A 635 2.91 -12.57 14.09
C SER A 635 2.21 -13.06 15.34
N SER A 636 1.25 -12.30 15.87
CA SER A 636 0.57 -12.64 17.13
C SER A 636 -0.82 -12.05 17.22
N MET A 637 -1.69 -12.71 17.96
CA MET A 637 -3.06 -12.25 18.22
C MET A 637 -3.63 -12.90 19.47
N ARG A 638 -4.70 -12.30 20.01
CA ARG A 638 -5.54 -12.95 21.01
C ARG A 638 -6.66 -13.70 20.31
N SER A 639 -6.63 -15.03 20.36
CA SER A 639 -7.59 -15.89 19.65
C SER A 639 -8.95 -15.87 20.34
N PRO A 640 -10.04 -15.46 19.66
CA PRO A 640 -11.39 -15.54 20.22
C PRO A 640 -11.83 -16.98 20.42
N LEU A 641 -11.41 -17.89 19.53
CA LEU A 641 -11.77 -19.31 19.61
C LEU A 641 -11.10 -20.01 20.79
N LEU A 642 -9.82 -19.73 21.03
CA LEU A 642 -9.05 -20.38 22.08
C LEU A 642 -9.11 -19.64 23.42
N GLY A 643 -9.48 -18.35 23.41
CA GLY A 643 -9.45 -17.49 24.60
C GLY A 643 -8.03 -17.20 25.11
N LYS A 644 -7.01 -17.35 24.25
CA LYS A 644 -5.57 -17.29 24.60
C LYS A 644 -4.80 -16.39 23.66
N ASN A 645 -3.65 -15.90 24.11
CA ASN A 645 -2.66 -15.27 23.23
C ASN A 645 -1.91 -16.37 22.47
N ILE A 646 -1.86 -16.23 21.15
CA ILE A 646 -1.14 -17.13 20.26
C ILE A 646 -0.19 -16.34 19.38
N ALA A 647 0.84 -17.01 18.87
CA ALA A 647 1.78 -16.40 17.94
C ALA A 647 2.31 -17.41 16.94
N LEU A 648 2.75 -16.90 15.79
CA LEU A 648 3.70 -17.54 14.91
C LEU A 648 5.10 -17.03 15.26
N ALA A 649 6.08 -17.91 15.17
CA ALA A 649 7.43 -17.60 15.58
C ALA A 649 8.48 -18.35 14.75
N ARG A 650 9.66 -17.74 14.66
CA ARG A 650 10.85 -18.38 14.13
C ARG A 650 11.81 -18.67 15.28
N VAL A 651 12.11 -19.94 15.48
CA VAL A 651 12.88 -20.46 16.63
C VAL A 651 14.05 -21.28 16.14
N ASP A 652 15.18 -21.21 16.84
CA ASP A 652 16.34 -22.08 16.64
C ASP A 652 15.91 -23.55 16.61
N VAL A 653 16.43 -24.30 15.64
CA VAL A 653 16.04 -25.71 15.40
C VAL A 653 16.25 -26.60 16.63
N ALA A 654 17.20 -26.29 17.52
CA ALA A 654 17.45 -27.05 18.74
C ALA A 654 16.29 -26.97 19.74
N HIS A 655 15.44 -25.95 19.64
CA HIS A 655 14.32 -25.71 20.55
C HIS A 655 12.94 -25.82 19.88
N ALA A 656 12.88 -26.15 18.58
CA ALA A 656 11.65 -26.05 17.79
C ALA A 656 10.71 -27.28 17.85
N ALA A 657 10.87 -28.16 18.83
CA ALA A 657 9.99 -29.32 19.02
C ALA A 657 8.66 -28.91 19.67
N VAL A 658 7.55 -29.47 19.19
CA VAL A 658 6.23 -29.28 19.81
C VAL A 658 6.27 -29.77 21.26
N GLY A 659 5.71 -28.99 22.18
CA GLY A 659 5.74 -29.22 23.62
C GLY A 659 6.93 -28.58 24.33
N THR A 660 7.89 -27.99 23.61
CA THR A 660 9.01 -27.27 24.23
C THR A 660 8.48 -26.01 24.94
N ALA A 661 8.82 -25.86 26.22
CA ALA A 661 8.55 -24.66 26.99
C ALA A 661 9.59 -23.58 26.70
N LEU A 662 9.13 -22.34 26.56
CA LEU A 662 9.94 -21.16 26.31
C LEU A 662 9.26 -19.94 26.95
N GLU A 663 9.94 -18.79 26.90
CA GLU A 663 9.42 -17.56 27.47
C GLU A 663 9.47 -16.42 26.46
N VAL A 664 8.37 -15.68 26.31
CA VAL A 664 8.37 -14.43 25.53
C VAL A 664 8.92 -13.31 26.41
N GLY A 665 9.95 -12.62 25.93
CA GLY A 665 10.52 -11.48 26.63
C GLY A 665 9.78 -10.18 26.34
N LYS A 666 9.47 -9.43 27.40
CA LYS A 666 8.94 -8.06 27.33
C LYS A 666 9.88 -7.08 28.04
N LEU A 667 9.63 -5.78 27.85
CA LEU A 667 10.47 -4.68 28.35
C LEU A 667 11.85 -4.74 27.65
N ASP A 668 12.94 -4.89 28.39
CA ASP A 668 14.28 -5.12 27.86
C ASP A 668 14.50 -6.57 27.38
N GLY A 669 13.43 -7.34 27.32
CA GLY A 669 13.48 -8.74 26.98
C GLY A 669 14.17 -9.58 28.05
N GLN A 670 14.22 -9.17 29.33
CA GLN A 670 14.64 -10.00 30.48
C GLN A 670 13.78 -9.76 31.74
N GLN A 671 13.38 -8.52 32.00
CA GLN A 671 12.65 -8.14 33.21
C GLN A 671 11.26 -8.78 33.33
N LYS A 672 10.63 -9.10 32.19
CA LYS A 672 9.34 -9.78 32.15
C LYS A 672 9.39 -10.92 31.16
N ARG A 673 9.02 -12.10 31.65
CA ARG A 673 8.98 -13.38 30.93
C ARG A 673 7.55 -13.90 30.94
N LEU A 674 6.98 -14.10 29.77
CA LEU A 674 5.65 -14.69 29.62
C LEU A 674 5.83 -16.17 29.26
N PRO A 675 5.32 -17.12 30.06
CA PRO A 675 5.43 -18.54 29.73
C PRO A 675 4.73 -18.84 28.40
N ALA A 676 5.36 -19.65 27.57
CA ALA A 676 4.81 -20.08 26.30
C ALA A 676 5.25 -21.52 25.98
N VAL A 677 4.48 -22.18 25.12
CA VAL A 677 4.74 -23.56 24.69
C VAL A 677 4.63 -23.64 23.18
N ILE A 678 5.57 -24.34 22.55
CA ILE A 678 5.50 -24.63 21.11
C ILE A 678 4.35 -25.60 20.84
N VAL A 679 3.49 -25.24 19.91
CA VAL A 679 2.37 -26.03 19.41
C VAL A 679 2.51 -26.25 17.89
N PRO A 680 1.69 -27.10 17.26
CA PRO A 680 1.64 -27.16 15.80
C PRO A 680 1.44 -25.77 15.18
N LEU A 681 2.00 -25.56 13.98
CA LEU A 681 2.02 -24.25 13.32
C LEU A 681 0.63 -23.59 13.20
N SER A 682 -0.38 -24.40 12.87
CA SER A 682 -1.76 -23.94 12.75
C SER A 682 -2.49 -24.23 14.06
N HIS A 683 -2.96 -23.18 14.73
CA HIS A 683 -3.78 -23.29 15.95
C HIS A 683 -5.22 -23.68 15.65
N TYR A 684 -5.70 -23.37 14.45
CA TYR A 684 -7.00 -23.75 13.94
C TYR A 684 -6.87 -24.78 12.81
N ASP A 685 -7.69 -25.84 12.85
CA ASP A 685 -7.75 -26.90 11.83
C ASP A 685 -6.38 -27.32 11.24
N PRO A 686 -5.45 -27.87 12.06
CA PRO A 686 -4.10 -28.20 11.61
C PRO A 686 -4.04 -29.27 10.50
N LYS A 687 -5.15 -30.00 10.30
CA LYS A 687 -5.31 -30.98 9.22
C LYS A 687 -5.86 -30.37 7.94
N LYS A 688 -6.22 -29.08 7.94
CA LYS A 688 -6.79 -28.33 6.81
C LYS A 688 -8.04 -29.01 6.24
N THR A 689 -8.90 -29.54 7.10
CA THR A 689 -10.16 -30.17 6.74
C THR A 689 -11.23 -29.18 6.28
N CYS A 690 -11.33 -28.01 6.90
CA CYS A 690 -12.27 -26.94 6.54
C CYS A 690 -12.05 -26.42 5.10
N PRO A 691 -10.83 -25.98 4.69
CA PRO A 691 -10.63 -25.45 3.33
C PRO A 691 -10.76 -26.53 2.25
N GLN A 692 -10.61 -27.81 2.61
CA GLN A 692 -10.79 -28.96 1.70
C GLN A 692 -12.24 -29.43 1.58
N SER A 693 -13.13 -29.04 2.51
CA SER A 693 -14.52 -29.50 2.61
C SER A 693 -15.40 -29.07 1.44
#